data_AF-A0A0L9Y9S3-F1
#
_entry.id   AF-A0A0L9Y9S3-F1
#
_cell.length_a   1.000
_cell.length_b   1.000
_cell.length_c   1.000
_cell.angle_alpha   90.00
_cell.angle_beta   90.00
_cell.angle_gamma   90.00
#
_symmetry.space_group_name_H-M   'P 1'
#
loop_
_entity.id
_entity.type
_entity.pdbx_description
1 polymer ?
#
loop_
_entity_poly.entity_id
_entity_poly.type
_entity_poly.pdbx_seq_one_letter_code
_entity_poly.pdbx_strand_id
1 'polypeptide(L)'
;MQLNVEQKRIIQSKPNGHSLIKGVAGSGKTTVAVNKMPLLLRHYCPSEDDRVLMATYNKSLQKYVSFIYDNVKDDINDQINIFDEDNSNKLYIKTIDSIMFKYFNQYKKHNNVSLEIAFQKECQDQLIDAINFVSKSFDDIKIINQKYFQFIKEEIMWIKSCNYMELEEYQSVDRIGRVRKLNNDGPQKLRKNSKQRNAIFEVLLRYDKNLKKINKVDFQDMALIALAQAKKYPIDKYTHILIDESQDLTRVQLEFLKALYNEKEYSSITFISDVAQSIYPQAWLVKNRSFTSLGYDMKGKSNSLSKNYRTTTQIAQAAFSLINSDEDLIQDNNFVKPNLIDKQGEYPVYRNFKNSNEEASYISNLITKNLMKGYSLKDIVIISRRKIQLKGIKENLEKHNIPCSIFDKNNEFDFSNESVKLVTMHSIKGLEFKVVIITGLNSKVMPLCPVKNEEEDMDMLESRERKLLYVGMTRATEKLFITSDGTPSKFIKDIDYKYLRIKSNCNMKRISSISLEDYLFKEEISDIYSREEKIRQWVLRELRDTYGYPTNLFTIEQKVNIGSQIKFADIAVDIYRNNTKGPYILIEVKSWGSGIKDALSQLKSYMANTPSTQYGIATDGNEIVIINKELEEVDDIPKFDSSMLPLELETIEYIDFKRNTSHKFIKDSSAIGELYIEENGCEIKVDNVRAVPIFNEIAAGVPILINDSMQGKYYLPTEWLGNFKDVYILKIKGDSMINKNIDDGDYVVINKQNSVDIGEIVAVDIEGNCTLKTYKTMGGKILLMPENDDYEPIMLEEDQCSILGVAIGLIK
;
A
#
# COMPACT_ATOMS: atom_id res chain seq x y z
N MET A 1 13.48 -20.81 -4.17
CA MET A 1 12.43 -19.74 -4.15
C MET A 1 11.47 -19.95 -5.32
N GLN A 2 10.14 -19.99 -5.14
CA GLN A 2 9.21 -20.24 -6.27
C GLN A 2 9.01 -18.96 -7.11
N LEU A 3 9.53 -18.98 -8.34
CA LEU A 3 9.35 -17.91 -9.33
C LEU A 3 7.99 -18.03 -10.03
N ASN A 4 7.28 -16.91 -10.22
CA ASN A 4 6.02 -16.90 -10.96
C ASN A 4 6.24 -17.03 -12.49
N VAL A 5 5.15 -17.18 -13.26
CA VAL A 5 5.22 -17.35 -14.72
C VAL A 5 5.84 -16.13 -15.43
N GLU A 6 5.50 -14.91 -15.03
CA GLU A 6 6.04 -13.67 -15.61
C GLU A 6 7.54 -13.51 -15.37
N GLN A 7 7.99 -13.74 -14.14
CA GLN A 7 9.39 -13.72 -13.70
C GLN A 7 10.17 -14.80 -14.46
N LYS A 8 9.67 -16.04 -14.52
CA LYS A 8 10.30 -17.13 -15.30
C LYS A 8 10.45 -16.75 -16.77
N ARG A 9 9.41 -16.18 -17.38
CA ARG A 9 9.45 -15.69 -18.77
C ARG A 9 10.51 -14.61 -18.99
N ILE A 10 10.66 -13.66 -18.06
CA ILE A 10 11.68 -12.61 -18.15
C ILE A 10 13.09 -13.18 -17.96
N ILE A 11 13.26 -14.12 -17.04
CA ILE A 11 14.54 -14.79 -16.76
C ILE A 11 15.00 -15.59 -17.98
N GLN A 12 14.09 -16.39 -18.58
CA GLN A 12 14.37 -17.25 -19.74
C GLN A 12 14.41 -16.49 -21.08
N SER A 13 14.03 -15.22 -21.11
CA SER A 13 14.06 -14.44 -22.35
C SER A 13 15.48 -14.27 -22.88
N LYS A 14 15.63 -14.45 -24.21
CA LYS A 14 16.91 -14.24 -24.90
C LYS A 14 17.39 -12.79 -24.72
N PRO A 15 18.70 -12.56 -24.50
CA PRO A 15 19.26 -11.21 -24.53
C PRO A 15 19.05 -10.60 -25.92
N ASN A 16 18.64 -9.33 -25.96
CA ASN A 16 18.31 -8.63 -27.20
C ASN A 16 18.64 -7.15 -27.09
N GLY A 17 19.92 -6.82 -26.92
CA GLY A 17 20.36 -5.43 -26.72
C GLY A 17 19.81 -4.83 -25.42
N HIS A 18 19.15 -3.68 -25.50
CA HIS A 18 18.64 -3.01 -24.31
C HIS A 18 17.23 -3.46 -23.93
N SER A 19 16.99 -3.65 -22.64
CA SER A 19 15.68 -4.01 -22.10
C SER A 19 15.40 -3.31 -20.78
N LEU A 20 14.12 -3.12 -20.46
CA LEU A 20 13.65 -2.49 -19.23
C LEU A 20 12.70 -3.43 -18.49
N ILE A 21 12.98 -3.69 -17.22
CA ILE A 21 12.10 -4.38 -16.28
C ILE A 21 11.62 -3.32 -15.29
N LYS A 22 10.38 -2.87 -15.45
CA LYS A 22 9.72 -1.97 -14.50
C LYS A 22 8.85 -2.77 -13.54
N GLY A 23 8.67 -2.32 -12.31
CA GLY A 23 7.75 -3.00 -11.40
C GLY A 23 7.62 -2.32 -10.06
N VAL A 24 6.59 -2.71 -9.31
CA VAL A 24 6.28 -2.16 -8.00
C VAL A 24 7.26 -2.63 -6.91
N ALA A 25 7.28 -1.95 -5.77
CA ALA A 25 8.04 -2.39 -4.61
C ALA A 25 7.65 -3.85 -4.26
N GLY A 26 8.63 -4.69 -3.94
CA GLY A 26 8.35 -6.08 -3.55
C GLY A 26 8.03 -7.06 -4.68
N SER A 27 8.11 -6.67 -5.95
CA SER A 27 7.78 -7.55 -7.09
C SER A 27 8.85 -8.60 -7.48
N GLY A 28 9.94 -8.72 -6.72
CA GLY A 28 11.02 -9.65 -7.02
C GLY A 28 11.94 -9.21 -8.16
N LYS A 29 12.02 -7.91 -8.44
CA LYS A 29 12.92 -7.31 -9.45
C LYS A 29 14.38 -7.76 -9.30
N THR A 30 14.96 -7.58 -8.12
CA THR A 30 16.33 -8.01 -7.81
C THR A 30 16.47 -9.54 -7.92
N THR A 31 15.46 -10.30 -7.49
CA THR A 31 15.42 -11.76 -7.64
C THR A 31 15.47 -12.17 -9.12
N VAL A 32 14.71 -11.51 -10.00
CA VAL A 32 14.75 -11.74 -11.45
C VAL A 32 16.13 -11.46 -12.01
N ALA A 33 16.77 -10.37 -11.59
CA ALA A 33 18.13 -10.03 -12.03
C ALA A 33 19.15 -11.10 -11.62
N VAL A 34 19.11 -11.53 -10.35
CA VAL A 34 20.01 -12.53 -9.79
C VAL A 34 19.82 -13.89 -10.47
N ASN A 35 18.58 -14.32 -10.68
CA ASN A 35 18.29 -15.59 -11.37
C ASN A 35 18.61 -15.56 -12.86
N LYS A 36 18.73 -14.37 -13.47
CA LYS A 36 19.15 -14.23 -14.87
C LYS A 36 20.67 -14.36 -15.04
N MET A 37 21.47 -14.03 -14.03
CA MET A 37 22.93 -14.06 -14.11
C MET A 37 23.49 -15.47 -14.47
N PRO A 38 23.10 -16.57 -13.81
CA PRO A 38 23.57 -17.91 -14.18
C PRO A 38 23.24 -18.30 -15.62
N LEU A 39 22.04 -17.93 -16.12
CA LEU A 39 21.63 -18.23 -17.50
C LEU A 39 22.47 -17.47 -18.54
N LEU A 40 22.83 -16.22 -18.24
CA LEU A 40 23.73 -15.45 -19.10
C LEU A 40 25.13 -16.07 -19.16
N LEU A 41 25.67 -16.48 -18.02
CA LEU A 41 26.99 -17.12 -17.93
C LEU A 41 27.02 -18.47 -18.65
N ARG A 42 25.94 -19.26 -18.58
CA ARG A 42 25.87 -20.59 -19.19
C ARG A 42 25.59 -20.55 -20.69
N HIS A 43 24.66 -19.71 -21.14
CA HIS A 43 24.15 -19.80 -22.52
C HIS A 43 24.57 -18.64 -23.42
N TYR A 44 25.09 -17.53 -22.86
CA TYR A 44 25.33 -16.30 -23.61
C TYR A 44 26.74 -15.71 -23.37
N CYS A 45 27.67 -16.49 -22.82
CA CYS A 45 29.09 -16.11 -22.67
C CYS A 45 30.05 -17.12 -23.35
N PRO A 46 29.87 -17.46 -24.64
CA PRO A 46 30.68 -18.47 -25.31
C PRO A 46 32.14 -18.05 -25.57
N SER A 47 32.44 -16.75 -25.62
CA SER A 47 33.80 -16.26 -25.87
C SER A 47 34.58 -16.04 -24.57
N GLU A 48 35.92 -16.12 -24.63
CA GLU A 48 36.78 -15.84 -23.46
C GLU A 48 36.69 -14.38 -22.98
N ASP A 49 36.43 -13.45 -23.89
CA ASP A 49 36.26 -12.03 -23.58
C ASP A 49 34.87 -11.68 -23.04
N ASP A 50 33.93 -12.64 -23.02
CA ASP A 50 32.58 -12.41 -22.52
C ASP A 50 32.56 -12.26 -20.99
N ARG A 51 31.86 -11.23 -20.53
CA ARG A 51 31.75 -10.88 -19.11
C ARG A 51 30.35 -10.41 -18.78
N VAL A 52 29.91 -10.73 -17.57
CA VAL A 52 28.62 -10.30 -17.01
C VAL A 52 28.86 -9.34 -15.85
N LEU A 53 28.29 -8.15 -15.93
CA LEU A 53 28.30 -7.15 -14.85
C LEU A 53 26.90 -7.04 -14.24
N MET A 54 26.80 -7.27 -12.94
CA MET A 54 25.68 -6.82 -12.11
C MET A 54 26.08 -5.53 -11.41
N ALA A 55 25.59 -4.41 -11.94
CA ALA A 55 25.84 -3.07 -11.45
C ALA A 55 24.78 -2.69 -10.40
N THR A 56 25.24 -2.37 -9.19
CA THR A 56 24.36 -1.93 -8.09
C THR A 56 24.57 -0.46 -7.76
N TYR A 57 23.54 0.18 -7.22
CA TYR A 57 23.60 1.60 -6.83
C TYR A 57 24.43 1.85 -5.56
N ASN A 58 24.36 0.95 -4.57
CA ASN A 58 25.05 1.12 -3.29
C ASN A 58 25.68 -0.19 -2.79
N LYS A 59 26.63 -0.08 -1.85
CA LYS A 59 27.37 -1.23 -1.29
C LYS A 59 26.47 -2.20 -0.53
N SER A 60 25.42 -1.72 0.13
CA SER A 60 24.48 -2.58 0.87
C SER A 60 23.73 -3.52 -0.08
N LEU A 61 23.23 -2.98 -1.19
CA LEU A 61 22.57 -3.74 -2.24
C LEU A 61 23.55 -4.70 -2.93
N GLN A 62 24.80 -4.29 -3.16
CA GLN A 62 25.84 -5.19 -3.67
C GLN A 62 25.97 -6.45 -2.80
N LYS A 63 26.10 -6.27 -1.47
CA LYS A 63 26.21 -7.38 -0.51
C LYS A 63 24.95 -8.26 -0.50
N TYR A 64 23.78 -7.63 -0.53
CA TYR A 64 22.51 -8.36 -0.59
C TYR A 64 22.36 -9.20 -1.87
N VAL A 65 22.71 -8.64 -3.02
CA VAL A 65 22.70 -9.33 -4.33
C VAL A 65 23.68 -10.50 -4.31
N SER A 66 24.89 -10.32 -3.77
CA SER A 66 25.87 -11.39 -3.58
C SER A 66 25.31 -12.51 -2.70
N PHE A 67 24.72 -12.17 -1.56
CA PHE A 67 24.10 -13.15 -0.66
C PHE A 67 22.98 -13.96 -1.33
N ILE A 68 22.09 -13.32 -2.10
CA ILE A 68 21.04 -14.06 -2.85
C ILE A 68 21.68 -14.94 -3.92
N TYR A 69 22.68 -14.43 -4.65
CA TYR A 69 23.34 -15.17 -5.71
C TYR A 69 23.99 -16.45 -5.19
N ASP A 70 24.66 -16.40 -4.04
CA ASP A 70 25.28 -17.57 -3.43
C ASP A 70 24.23 -18.66 -3.13
N ASN A 71 23.07 -18.29 -2.57
CA ASN A 71 21.96 -19.23 -2.34
C ASN A 71 21.38 -19.82 -3.64
N VAL A 72 21.31 -19.03 -4.73
CA VAL A 72 20.77 -19.47 -6.02
C VAL A 72 21.76 -20.35 -6.77
N LYS A 73 23.06 -20.12 -6.60
CA LYS A 73 24.12 -20.93 -7.23
C LYS A 73 24.04 -22.38 -6.75
N ASP A 74 23.80 -22.59 -5.46
CA ASP A 74 23.71 -23.93 -4.88
C ASP A 74 22.50 -24.72 -5.43
N ASP A 75 21.33 -24.08 -5.54
CA ASP A 75 20.13 -24.68 -6.14
C ASP A 75 20.31 -25.09 -7.63
N ILE A 76 21.18 -24.39 -8.37
CA ILE A 76 21.43 -24.63 -9.80
C ILE A 76 22.57 -25.64 -10.01
N ASN A 77 23.52 -25.72 -9.08
CA ASN A 77 24.64 -26.66 -9.17
C ASN A 77 24.19 -28.13 -9.14
N ASP A 78 23.04 -28.43 -8.52
CA ASP A 78 22.43 -29.78 -8.53
C ASP A 78 21.93 -30.22 -9.92
N GLN A 79 21.90 -29.32 -10.92
CA GLN A 79 21.51 -29.60 -12.32
C GLN A 79 22.68 -29.55 -13.31
N ILE A 80 23.92 -29.56 -12.84
CA ILE A 80 25.13 -29.49 -13.68
C ILE A 80 25.31 -30.76 -14.50
N ASN A 81 25.48 -30.61 -15.80
CA ASN A 81 26.02 -31.66 -16.66
C ASN A 81 27.56 -31.60 -16.65
N ILE A 82 28.22 -32.75 -16.74
CA ILE A 82 29.69 -32.90 -16.80
C ILE A 82 30.38 -32.04 -17.89
N PHE A 83 29.61 -31.53 -18.87
CA PHE A 83 30.10 -30.77 -20.02
C PHE A 83 29.93 -29.24 -19.92
N ASP A 84 29.41 -28.69 -18.82
CA ASP A 84 29.31 -27.23 -18.66
C ASP A 84 30.66 -26.60 -18.25
N GLU A 85 31.12 -25.59 -19.00
CA GLU A 85 32.31 -24.80 -18.64
C GLU A 85 32.06 -23.94 -17.38
N ASP A 86 32.99 -23.96 -16.42
CA ASP A 86 32.93 -23.10 -15.23
C ASP A 86 33.24 -21.63 -15.58
N ASN A 87 32.19 -20.92 -15.99
CA ASN A 87 32.23 -19.49 -16.29
C ASN A 87 32.05 -18.59 -15.05
N SER A 88 32.18 -19.12 -13.83
CA SER A 88 31.96 -18.32 -12.60
C SER A 88 32.92 -17.14 -12.45
N ASN A 89 34.11 -17.23 -13.04
CA ASN A 89 35.11 -16.15 -13.07
C ASN A 89 34.74 -14.96 -13.98
N LYS A 90 33.74 -15.10 -14.88
CA LYS A 90 33.27 -14.06 -15.81
C LYS A 90 32.22 -13.13 -15.18
N LEU A 91 31.81 -13.37 -13.93
CA LEU A 91 30.80 -12.59 -13.23
C LEU A 91 31.39 -11.51 -12.32
N TYR A 92 30.85 -10.29 -12.42
CA TYR A 92 31.23 -9.16 -11.58
C TYR A 92 30.02 -8.53 -10.93
N ILE A 93 29.94 -8.54 -9.60
CA ILE A 93 28.90 -7.83 -8.82
C ILE A 93 29.57 -6.63 -8.15
N LYS A 94 29.35 -5.41 -8.66
CA LYS A 94 30.06 -4.21 -8.23
C LYS A 94 29.15 -2.99 -8.20
N THR A 95 29.45 -2.02 -7.34
CA THR A 95 28.79 -0.71 -7.42
C THR A 95 29.32 0.10 -8.60
N ILE A 96 28.47 0.89 -9.24
CA ILE A 96 28.88 1.74 -10.38
C ILE A 96 30.01 2.69 -9.94
N ASP A 97 29.86 3.32 -8.79
CA ASP A 97 30.85 4.25 -8.24
C ASP A 97 32.21 3.59 -7.99
N SER A 98 32.25 2.30 -7.61
CA SER A 98 33.52 1.58 -7.45
C SER A 98 34.25 1.39 -8.77
N ILE A 99 33.50 1.15 -9.86
CA ILE A 99 34.05 1.02 -11.21
C ILE A 99 34.52 2.39 -11.69
N MET A 100 33.72 3.46 -11.50
CA MET A 100 34.13 4.82 -11.85
C MET A 100 35.39 5.25 -11.10
N PHE A 101 35.50 4.93 -9.80
CA PHE A 101 36.71 5.22 -9.01
C PHE A 101 37.95 4.48 -9.55
N LYS A 102 37.80 3.26 -10.08
CA LYS A 102 38.89 2.54 -10.78
C LYS A 102 39.37 3.32 -12.00
N TYR A 103 38.46 3.83 -12.83
CA TYR A 103 38.79 4.65 -14.01
C TYR A 103 39.38 6.01 -13.63
N PHE A 104 38.91 6.64 -12.55
CA PHE A 104 39.52 7.86 -12.02
C PHE A 104 40.99 7.63 -11.60
N ASN A 105 41.28 6.53 -10.89
CA ASN A 105 42.66 6.19 -10.53
C ASN A 105 43.53 5.88 -11.75
N GLN A 106 42.95 5.29 -12.80
CA GLN A 106 43.66 5.09 -14.06
C GLN A 106 43.98 6.42 -14.74
N TYR A 107 43.03 7.35 -14.80
CA TYR A 107 43.26 8.70 -15.32
C TYR A 107 44.43 9.38 -14.59
N LYS A 108 44.49 9.26 -13.27
CA LYS A 108 45.61 9.78 -12.46
C LYS A 108 46.96 9.19 -12.88
N LYS A 109 47.01 7.87 -13.06
CA LYS A 109 48.23 7.17 -13.50
C LYS A 109 48.65 7.58 -14.90
N HIS A 110 47.72 7.63 -15.85
CA HIS A 110 48.02 7.97 -17.25
C HIS A 110 48.48 9.41 -17.45
N ASN A 111 47.89 10.36 -16.72
CA ASN A 111 48.23 11.77 -16.85
C ASN A 111 49.27 12.24 -15.82
N ASN A 112 49.77 11.33 -14.98
CA ASN A 112 50.70 11.62 -13.88
C ASN A 112 50.23 12.78 -12.97
N VAL A 113 48.95 12.77 -12.59
CA VAL A 113 48.33 13.81 -11.75
C VAL A 113 47.97 13.27 -10.36
N SER A 114 48.30 14.06 -9.32
CA SER A 114 47.97 13.77 -7.92
C SER A 114 46.64 14.41 -7.52
N LEU A 115 45.52 13.88 -8.05
CA LEU A 115 44.18 14.34 -7.70
C LEU A 115 43.56 13.54 -6.54
N GLU A 116 42.94 14.25 -5.60
CA GLU A 116 42.20 13.67 -4.48
C GLU A 116 40.73 14.11 -4.47
N ILE A 117 39.87 13.31 -3.84
CA ILE A 117 38.47 13.67 -3.67
C ILE A 117 38.36 14.62 -2.47
N ALA A 118 37.75 15.78 -2.66
CA ALA A 118 37.54 16.76 -1.62
C ALA A 118 36.57 16.28 -0.52
N PHE A 119 36.90 16.58 0.73
CA PHE A 119 36.00 16.34 1.86
C PHE A 119 34.82 17.31 1.84
N GLN A 120 33.74 16.95 2.53
CA GLN A 120 32.50 17.73 2.53
C GLN A 120 32.72 19.18 3.01
N LYS A 121 33.60 19.40 3.99
CA LYS A 121 33.94 20.74 4.49
C LYS A 121 34.71 21.55 3.44
N GLU A 122 35.67 20.94 2.76
CA GLU A 122 36.45 21.59 1.70
C GLU A 122 35.55 22.01 0.54
N CYS A 123 34.62 21.14 0.13
CA CYS A 123 33.62 21.48 -0.89
C CYS A 123 32.75 22.67 -0.46
N GLN A 124 32.37 22.74 0.82
CA GLN A 124 31.59 23.86 1.35
C GLN A 124 32.39 25.17 1.30
N ASP A 125 33.62 25.16 1.82
CA ASP A 125 34.47 26.34 1.88
C ASP A 125 34.76 26.88 0.46
N GLN A 126 35.15 26.00 -0.47
CA GLN A 126 35.48 26.40 -1.84
C GLN A 126 34.26 26.91 -2.63
N LEU A 127 33.06 26.38 -2.34
CA LEU A 127 31.83 26.84 -2.97
C LEU A 127 31.36 28.19 -2.40
N ILE A 128 31.49 28.40 -1.08
CA ILE A 128 31.21 29.70 -0.45
C ILE A 128 32.12 30.78 -1.06
N ASP A 129 33.41 30.49 -1.22
CA ASP A 129 34.36 31.40 -1.86
C ASP A 129 33.99 31.70 -3.32
N ALA A 130 33.52 30.70 -4.07
CA ALA A 130 33.05 30.88 -5.43
C ALA A 130 31.80 31.79 -5.49
N ILE A 131 30.83 31.57 -4.60
CA ILE A 131 29.63 32.40 -4.49
C ILE A 131 30.00 33.85 -4.17
N ASN A 132 30.87 34.08 -3.18
CA ASN A 132 31.31 35.43 -2.78
C ASN A 132 32.10 36.15 -3.86
N PHE A 133 32.81 35.41 -4.71
CA PHE A 133 33.55 35.97 -5.83
C PHE A 133 32.59 36.42 -6.94
N VAL A 134 31.67 35.53 -7.35
CA VAL A 134 30.74 35.78 -8.45
C VAL A 134 29.68 36.81 -8.06
N SER A 135 29.28 36.88 -6.78
CA SER A 135 28.32 37.87 -6.29
C SER A 135 28.78 39.32 -6.50
N LYS A 136 30.10 39.56 -6.67
CA LYS A 136 30.64 40.90 -6.96
C LYS A 136 30.44 41.32 -8.42
N SER A 137 30.35 40.36 -9.34
CA SER A 137 30.17 40.60 -10.77
C SER A 137 28.70 40.52 -11.21
N PHE A 138 27.84 39.96 -10.37
CA PHE A 138 26.40 39.80 -10.59
C PHE A 138 25.62 40.34 -9.39
N ASP A 139 25.79 41.62 -9.09
CA ASP A 139 25.16 42.32 -7.97
C ASP A 139 23.63 42.45 -8.14
N ASP A 140 23.16 42.49 -9.38
CA ASP A 140 21.74 42.49 -9.76
C ASP A 140 21.02 41.16 -9.47
N ILE A 141 21.76 40.06 -9.25
CA ILE A 141 21.21 38.71 -9.08
C ILE A 141 21.18 38.28 -7.62
N LYS A 142 20.00 38.43 -7.00
CA LYS A 142 19.74 38.07 -5.59
C LYS A 142 20.07 36.62 -5.21
N ILE A 143 20.05 35.67 -6.16
CA ILE A 143 20.26 34.24 -5.87
C ILE A 143 21.72 33.90 -5.55
N ILE A 144 22.69 34.67 -6.05
CA ILE A 144 24.12 34.41 -5.83
C ILE A 144 24.51 34.98 -4.46
N ASN A 145 24.08 34.29 -3.42
CA ASN A 145 24.30 34.67 -2.03
C ASN A 145 24.48 33.41 -1.18
N GLN A 146 25.28 33.49 -0.11
CA GLN A 146 25.47 32.40 0.85
C GLN A 146 24.15 31.88 1.45
N LYS A 147 23.13 32.74 1.57
CA LYS A 147 21.79 32.33 2.01
C LYS A 147 21.20 31.19 1.16
N TYR A 148 21.51 31.16 -0.14
CA TYR A 148 21.03 30.16 -1.09
C TYR A 148 22.07 29.07 -1.38
N PHE A 149 23.05 28.88 -0.49
CA PHE A 149 24.12 27.90 -0.65
C PHE A 149 23.60 26.50 -1.02
N GLN A 150 22.58 26.01 -0.32
CA GLN A 150 22.04 24.67 -0.55
C GLN A 150 21.40 24.54 -1.94
N PHE A 151 20.66 25.56 -2.38
CA PHE A 151 20.09 25.63 -3.73
C PHE A 151 21.20 25.60 -4.79
N ILE A 152 22.20 26.48 -4.68
CA ILE A 152 23.30 26.58 -5.65
C ILE A 152 24.08 25.27 -5.71
N LYS A 153 24.37 24.68 -4.55
CA LYS A 153 25.04 23.39 -4.45
C LYS A 153 24.25 22.29 -5.16
N GLU A 154 22.94 22.20 -4.93
CA GLU A 154 22.09 21.19 -5.57
C GLU A 154 22.04 21.37 -7.08
N GLU A 155 22.00 22.62 -7.57
CA GLU A 155 21.99 22.92 -9.00
C GLU A 155 23.35 22.61 -9.66
N ILE A 156 24.47 22.98 -9.04
CA ILE A 156 25.81 22.60 -9.50
C ILE A 156 25.96 21.07 -9.58
N MET A 157 25.55 20.37 -8.53
CA MET A 157 25.56 18.92 -8.51
C MET A 157 24.68 18.34 -9.64
N TRP A 158 23.53 18.96 -9.93
CA TRP A 158 22.63 18.54 -11.00
C TRP A 158 23.26 18.74 -12.39
N ILE A 159 23.86 19.90 -12.64
CA ILE A 159 24.56 20.24 -13.88
C ILE A 159 25.64 19.19 -14.17
N LYS A 160 26.52 18.93 -13.21
CA LYS A 160 27.60 17.93 -13.36
C LYS A 160 27.04 16.52 -13.52
N SER A 161 26.04 16.12 -12.73
CA SER A 161 25.43 14.78 -12.80
C SER A 161 24.69 14.52 -14.13
N CYS A 162 24.15 15.57 -14.73
CA CYS A 162 23.50 15.53 -16.04
C CYS A 162 24.45 15.82 -17.22
N ASN A 163 25.74 16.02 -16.97
CA ASN A 163 26.75 16.36 -17.96
C ASN A 163 26.41 17.61 -18.80
N TYR A 164 25.81 18.65 -18.21
CA TYR A 164 25.55 19.94 -18.88
C TYR A 164 26.73 20.90 -18.68
N MET A 165 27.92 20.47 -19.10
CA MET A 165 29.16 21.21 -18.88
C MET A 165 29.40 22.35 -19.88
N GLU A 166 28.48 22.56 -20.82
CA GLU A 166 28.46 23.69 -21.75
C GLU A 166 27.32 24.66 -21.39
N LEU A 167 27.60 25.97 -21.46
CA LEU A 167 26.66 27.01 -21.02
C LEU A 167 25.37 26.98 -21.86
N GLU A 168 25.48 26.81 -23.17
CA GLU A 168 24.35 26.79 -24.10
C GLU A 168 23.40 25.61 -23.82
N GLU A 169 23.95 24.43 -23.48
CA GLU A 169 23.15 23.26 -23.10
C GLU A 169 22.41 23.51 -21.79
N TYR A 170 23.12 24.03 -20.77
CA TYR A 170 22.49 24.35 -19.49
C TYR A 170 21.42 25.46 -19.62
N GLN A 171 21.62 26.43 -20.52
CA GLN A 171 20.66 27.51 -20.73
C GLN A 171 19.36 27.04 -21.39
N SER A 172 19.43 26.05 -22.29
CA SER A 172 18.29 25.58 -23.08
C SER A 172 17.49 24.45 -22.44
N VAL A 173 18.11 23.67 -21.54
CA VAL A 173 17.48 22.47 -20.97
C VAL A 173 16.31 22.78 -20.03
N ASP A 174 15.30 21.91 -20.05
CA ASP A 174 14.23 21.90 -19.05
C ASP A 174 14.73 21.41 -17.68
N ARG A 175 14.48 22.23 -16.67
CA ARG A 175 14.78 21.94 -15.27
C ARG A 175 13.47 21.73 -14.50
N ILE A 176 13.03 20.47 -14.46
CA ILE A 176 11.79 20.07 -13.78
C ILE A 176 11.86 20.48 -12.31
N GLY A 177 10.75 21.00 -11.79
CA GLY A 177 10.65 21.56 -10.44
C GLY A 177 11.16 23.00 -10.30
N ARG A 178 11.74 23.60 -11.35
CA ARG A 178 12.24 25.00 -11.33
C ARG A 178 11.55 25.92 -12.35
N VAL A 179 10.42 25.47 -12.94
CA VAL A 179 9.79 26.09 -14.14
C VAL A 179 8.28 26.44 -14.01
N ARG A 180 7.47 25.82 -13.10
CA ARG A 180 6.01 26.07 -12.88
C ARG A 180 5.66 25.99 -11.37
N LYS A 181 4.65 26.67 -10.77
CA LYS A 181 3.32 27.19 -11.24
C LYS A 181 2.85 28.49 -10.50
N LEU A 182 2.12 29.34 -11.23
CA LEU A 182 1.24 30.48 -10.87
C LEU A 182 1.65 31.49 -9.76
N ASN A 183 1.96 32.72 -10.23
CA ASN A 183 1.81 34.02 -9.56
C ASN A 183 2.88 34.58 -8.62
N ASN A 184 4.02 33.92 -8.33
CA ASN A 184 5.10 34.56 -7.57
C ASN A 184 6.47 34.51 -8.28
N ASP A 185 7.20 35.64 -8.23
CA ASP A 185 8.56 35.83 -8.78
C ASP A 185 9.61 35.58 -7.69
N GLY A 186 9.75 34.33 -7.25
CA GLY A 186 10.84 33.91 -6.36
C GLY A 186 12.19 33.73 -7.08
N PRO A 187 13.32 33.78 -6.34
CA PRO A 187 14.66 33.60 -6.91
C PRO A 187 14.90 32.18 -7.46
N GLN A 188 14.01 31.23 -7.20
CA GLN A 188 14.15 29.80 -7.50
C GLN A 188 13.67 29.43 -8.92
N LYS A 189 13.03 30.36 -9.64
CA LYS A 189 12.60 30.17 -11.02
C LYS A 189 13.78 30.31 -11.99
N LEU A 190 14.35 29.18 -12.39
CA LEU A 190 15.42 29.15 -13.38
C LEU A 190 14.84 29.17 -14.79
N ARG A 191 14.46 30.36 -15.27
CA ARG A 191 14.03 30.58 -16.65
C ARG A 191 15.15 30.19 -17.62
N LYS A 192 14.79 29.58 -18.76
CA LYS A 192 15.74 29.27 -19.84
C LYS A 192 16.39 30.57 -20.35
N ASN A 193 17.64 30.48 -20.78
CA ASN A 193 18.41 31.61 -21.31
C ASN A 193 18.45 32.84 -20.37
N SER A 194 18.51 32.61 -19.06
CA SER A 194 18.48 33.69 -18.06
C SER A 194 19.87 34.08 -17.56
N LYS A 195 20.01 35.33 -17.12
CA LYS A 195 21.20 35.79 -16.40
C LYS A 195 21.46 35.00 -15.12
N GLN A 196 20.39 34.52 -14.43
CA GLN A 196 20.52 33.71 -13.22
C GLN A 196 21.21 32.37 -13.50
N ARG A 197 20.81 31.66 -14.57
CA ARG A 197 21.50 30.43 -14.99
C ARG A 197 22.96 30.72 -15.34
N ASN A 198 23.23 31.80 -16.08
CA ASN A 198 24.61 32.17 -16.41
C ASN A 198 25.46 32.37 -15.14
N ALA A 199 24.95 33.12 -14.16
CA ALA A 199 25.67 33.35 -12.91
C ALA A 199 25.90 32.06 -12.10
N ILE A 200 24.94 31.14 -12.05
CA ILE A 200 25.13 29.82 -11.41
C ILE A 200 26.23 29.03 -12.13
N PHE A 201 26.27 29.09 -13.46
CA PHE A 201 27.30 28.43 -14.26
C PHE A 201 28.69 29.07 -14.03
N GLU A 202 28.77 30.38 -13.87
CA GLU A 202 30.02 31.05 -13.46
C GLU A 202 30.48 30.62 -12.06
N VAL A 203 29.55 30.43 -11.11
CA VAL A 203 29.86 29.85 -9.79
C VAL A 203 30.42 28.43 -9.94
N LEU A 204 29.83 27.60 -10.79
CA LEU A 204 30.33 26.25 -11.12
C LEU A 204 31.78 26.30 -11.62
N LEU A 205 32.05 27.10 -12.66
CA LEU A 205 33.40 27.22 -13.23
C LEU A 205 34.42 27.70 -12.20
N ARG A 206 34.03 28.67 -11.37
CA ARG A 206 34.88 29.20 -10.31
C ARG A 206 35.14 28.17 -9.21
N TYR A 207 34.11 27.43 -8.81
CA TYR A 207 34.18 26.36 -7.83
C TYR A 207 35.16 25.26 -8.28
N ASP A 208 35.05 24.81 -9.52
CA ASP A 208 35.96 23.80 -10.08
C ASP A 208 37.41 24.31 -10.16
N LYS A 209 37.59 25.58 -10.52
CA LYS A 209 38.91 26.22 -10.50
C LYS A 209 39.50 26.28 -9.09
N ASN A 210 38.69 26.57 -8.09
CA ASN A 210 39.10 26.61 -6.69
C ASN A 210 39.53 25.22 -6.19
N LEU A 211 38.76 24.18 -6.49
CA LEU A 211 39.11 22.79 -6.16
C LEU A 211 40.40 22.34 -6.87
N LYS A 212 40.55 22.64 -8.16
CA LYS A 212 41.75 22.30 -8.93
C LYS A 212 43.02 22.95 -8.37
N LYS A 213 42.95 24.17 -7.81
CA LYS A 213 44.11 24.83 -7.18
C LYS A 213 44.65 24.09 -5.98
N ILE A 214 43.80 23.39 -5.24
CA ILE A 214 44.19 22.55 -4.10
C ILE A 214 44.41 21.09 -4.50
N ASN A 215 44.51 20.79 -5.81
CA ASN A 215 44.63 19.45 -6.38
C ASN A 215 43.50 18.49 -5.97
N LYS A 216 42.29 19.03 -5.79
CA LYS A 216 41.12 18.24 -5.42
C LYS A 216 40.03 18.34 -6.47
N VAL A 217 39.13 17.37 -6.43
CA VAL A 217 37.92 17.29 -7.25
C VAL A 217 36.76 16.87 -6.36
N ASP A 218 35.54 17.29 -6.68
CA ASP A 218 34.37 16.76 -5.98
C ASP A 218 34.01 15.36 -6.53
N PHE A 219 32.95 14.77 -5.97
CA PHE A 219 32.51 13.44 -6.39
C PHE A 219 31.94 13.42 -7.82
N GLN A 220 31.27 14.50 -8.25
CA GLN A 220 30.70 14.62 -9.58
C GLN A 220 31.79 14.83 -10.64
N ASP A 221 32.83 15.58 -10.32
CA ASP A 221 34.04 15.75 -11.14
C ASP A 221 34.77 14.41 -11.33
N MET A 222 34.91 13.63 -10.26
CA MET A 222 35.46 12.28 -10.32
C MET A 222 34.66 11.42 -11.32
N ALA A 223 33.34 11.51 -11.28
CA ALA A 223 32.44 10.79 -12.19
C ALA A 223 32.61 11.25 -13.66
N LEU A 224 32.70 12.55 -13.91
CA LEU A 224 32.95 13.12 -15.25
C LEU A 224 34.32 12.71 -15.81
N ILE A 225 35.37 12.77 -14.99
CA ILE A 225 36.72 12.34 -15.37
C ILE A 225 36.73 10.84 -15.68
N ALA A 226 36.08 10.02 -14.85
CA ALA A 226 35.95 8.59 -15.09
C ALA A 226 35.22 8.29 -16.40
N LEU A 227 34.16 9.04 -16.72
CA LEU A 227 33.44 8.94 -18.00
C LEU A 227 34.34 9.27 -19.19
N ALA A 228 35.07 10.38 -19.13
CA ALA A 228 36.00 10.76 -20.20
C ALA A 228 37.09 9.70 -20.39
N GLN A 229 37.63 9.16 -19.29
CA GLN A 229 38.64 8.11 -19.32
C GLN A 229 38.08 6.80 -19.90
N ALA A 230 36.86 6.39 -19.53
CA ALA A 230 36.23 5.18 -20.06
C ALA A 230 35.89 5.29 -21.56
N LYS A 231 35.45 6.46 -22.03
CA LYS A 231 35.20 6.71 -23.46
C LYS A 231 36.49 6.61 -24.30
N LYS A 232 37.63 7.01 -23.75
CA LYS A 232 38.92 7.02 -24.47
C LYS A 232 39.70 5.71 -24.35
N TYR A 233 39.69 5.10 -23.16
CA TYR A 233 40.49 3.91 -22.84
C TYR A 233 39.69 2.94 -21.93
N PRO A 234 38.69 2.22 -22.47
CA PRO A 234 37.94 1.23 -21.70
C PRO A 234 38.87 0.06 -21.30
N ILE A 235 38.98 -0.22 -20.00
CA ILE A 235 39.74 -1.35 -19.45
C ILE A 235 38.92 -2.64 -19.52
N ASP A 236 37.70 -2.55 -18.95
CA ASP A 236 36.80 -3.69 -18.81
C ASP A 236 35.58 -3.42 -19.67
N LYS A 237 35.37 -4.26 -20.68
CA LYS A 237 34.13 -4.32 -21.43
C LYS A 237 33.27 -5.48 -20.94
N TYR A 238 31.96 -5.30 -20.97
CA TYR A 238 30.99 -6.30 -20.50
C TYR A 238 29.96 -6.58 -21.59
N THR A 239 29.81 -7.86 -21.92
CA THR A 239 28.83 -8.35 -22.90
C THR A 239 27.41 -8.25 -22.35
N HIS A 240 27.24 -8.51 -21.05
CA HIS A 240 25.97 -8.32 -20.39
C HIS A 240 26.09 -7.40 -19.19
N ILE A 241 25.20 -6.41 -19.10
CA ILE A 241 25.11 -5.49 -17.98
C ILE A 241 23.68 -5.54 -17.42
N LEU A 242 23.54 -5.97 -16.17
CA LEU A 242 22.32 -5.90 -15.38
C LEU A 242 22.45 -4.72 -14.42
N ILE A 243 21.46 -3.85 -14.37
CA ILE A 243 21.50 -2.60 -13.61
C ILE A 243 20.31 -2.56 -12.67
N ASP A 244 20.55 -2.75 -11.38
CA ASP A 244 19.51 -2.62 -10.35
C ASP A 244 19.36 -1.17 -9.87
N GLU A 245 18.16 -0.81 -9.42
CA GLU A 245 17.79 0.54 -8.97
C GLU A 245 18.11 1.63 -10.03
N SER A 246 17.88 1.34 -11.32
CA SER A 246 18.30 2.22 -12.43
C SER A 246 17.62 3.59 -12.45
N GLN A 247 16.52 3.76 -11.72
CA GLN A 247 15.82 5.04 -11.57
C GLN A 247 16.62 6.09 -10.79
N ASP A 248 17.63 5.70 -10.03
CA ASP A 248 18.46 6.63 -9.26
C ASP A 248 19.70 7.11 -10.02
N LEU A 249 19.99 6.52 -11.18
CA LEU A 249 21.23 6.78 -11.90
C LEU A 249 21.24 8.15 -12.58
N THR A 250 22.40 8.79 -12.52
CA THR A 250 22.66 10.06 -13.21
C THR A 250 22.93 9.82 -14.70
N ARG A 251 22.83 10.87 -15.53
CA ARG A 251 23.19 10.76 -16.96
C ARG A 251 24.65 10.33 -17.13
N VAL A 252 25.57 10.88 -16.32
CA VAL A 252 26.99 10.52 -16.37
C VAL A 252 27.20 9.03 -16.09
N GLN A 253 26.52 8.47 -15.08
CA GLN A 253 26.60 7.04 -14.77
C GLN A 253 26.02 6.17 -15.91
N LEU A 254 24.91 6.60 -16.50
CA LEU A 254 24.28 5.90 -17.63
C LEU A 254 25.19 5.93 -18.87
N GLU A 255 25.77 7.08 -19.22
CA GLU A 255 26.73 7.17 -20.33
C GLU A 255 28.00 6.35 -20.06
N PHE A 256 28.43 6.29 -18.79
CA PHE A 256 29.60 5.50 -18.39
C PHE A 256 29.35 4.01 -18.61
N LEU A 257 28.20 3.48 -18.20
CA LEU A 257 27.85 2.08 -18.44
C LEU A 257 27.76 1.76 -19.93
N LYS A 258 27.27 2.70 -20.74
CA LYS A 258 27.28 2.57 -22.22
C LYS A 258 28.69 2.45 -22.78
N ALA A 259 29.65 3.22 -22.25
CA ALA A 259 31.05 3.14 -22.68
C ALA A 259 31.73 1.81 -22.32
N LEU A 260 31.23 1.10 -21.31
CA LEU A 260 31.72 -0.22 -20.91
C LEU A 260 31.01 -1.39 -21.61
N TYR A 261 29.99 -1.11 -22.41
CA TYR A 261 29.22 -2.14 -23.08
C TYR A 261 29.99 -2.75 -24.27
N ASN A 262 30.11 -4.07 -24.28
CA ASN A 262 30.68 -4.82 -25.40
C ASN A 262 29.55 -5.22 -26.34
N GLU A 263 29.28 -4.41 -27.35
CA GLU A 263 28.19 -4.66 -28.29
C GLU A 263 28.51 -5.87 -29.20
N LYS A 264 27.70 -6.92 -29.06
CA LYS A 264 27.71 -8.18 -29.85
C LYS A 264 26.26 -8.55 -30.20
N GLU A 265 26.04 -9.49 -31.11
CA GLU A 265 24.68 -9.91 -31.49
C GLU A 265 23.85 -10.46 -30.31
N TYR A 266 24.51 -11.06 -29.34
CA TYR A 266 23.90 -11.64 -28.14
C TYR A 266 24.10 -10.79 -26.88
N SER A 267 24.71 -9.60 -26.97
CA SER A 267 24.96 -8.75 -25.79
C SER A 267 23.67 -8.10 -25.28
N SER A 268 23.65 -7.69 -24.01
CA SER A 268 22.48 -7.01 -23.47
C SER A 268 22.76 -6.03 -22.33
N ILE A 269 21.97 -4.96 -22.26
CA ILE A 269 21.85 -4.10 -21.07
C ILE A 269 20.42 -4.20 -20.55
N THR A 270 20.26 -4.67 -19.32
CA THR A 270 18.95 -4.82 -18.69
C THR A 270 18.83 -3.84 -17.53
N PHE A 271 17.94 -2.86 -17.66
CA PHE A 271 17.62 -1.90 -16.62
C PHE A 271 16.48 -2.43 -15.76
N ILE A 272 16.66 -2.39 -14.44
CA ILE A 272 15.67 -2.82 -13.47
C ILE A 272 15.27 -1.61 -12.66
N SER A 273 13.99 -1.23 -12.71
CA SER A 273 13.56 0.08 -12.24
C SER A 273 12.23 0.10 -11.50
N ASP A 274 12.14 1.03 -10.54
CA ASP A 274 10.92 1.39 -9.82
C ASP A 274 10.87 2.91 -9.58
N VAL A 275 10.18 3.64 -10.46
CA VAL A 275 10.14 5.11 -10.42
C VAL A 275 9.47 5.64 -9.14
N ALA A 276 8.56 4.87 -8.53
CA ALA A 276 7.96 5.22 -7.24
C ALA A 276 9.00 5.29 -6.10
N GLN A 277 10.14 4.62 -6.27
CA GLN A 277 11.25 4.62 -5.32
C GLN A 277 12.37 5.60 -5.70
N SER A 278 12.22 6.43 -6.73
CA SER A 278 13.23 7.44 -7.10
C SER A 278 13.24 8.58 -6.06
N ILE A 279 14.31 8.64 -5.26
CA ILE A 279 14.44 9.57 -4.13
C ILE A 279 15.58 10.59 -4.31
N TYR A 280 16.41 10.44 -5.35
CA TYR A 280 17.57 11.32 -5.58
C TYR A 280 17.28 12.37 -6.66
N PRO A 281 17.52 13.67 -6.39
CA PRO A 281 17.17 14.75 -7.31
C PRO A 281 18.02 14.78 -8.59
N GLN A 282 19.18 14.11 -8.56
CA GLN A 282 20.13 14.07 -9.69
C GLN A 282 19.88 12.90 -10.65
N ALA A 283 18.86 12.08 -10.35
CA ALA A 283 18.45 10.98 -11.20
C ALA A 283 18.03 11.46 -12.59
N TRP A 284 18.40 10.70 -13.62
CA TRP A 284 18.04 11.00 -15.00
C TRP A 284 16.57 10.72 -15.30
N LEU A 285 16.03 9.62 -14.75
CA LEU A 285 14.64 9.20 -15.00
C LEU A 285 13.66 10.07 -14.22
N VAL A 286 13.08 11.03 -14.93
CA VAL A 286 12.03 11.94 -14.47
C VAL A 286 11.09 12.22 -15.65
N LYS A 287 9.95 12.89 -15.41
CA LYS A 287 8.97 13.27 -16.43
C LYS A 287 9.68 13.86 -17.68
N ASN A 288 9.41 13.33 -18.87
CA ASN A 288 10.05 13.72 -20.16
C ASN A 288 11.54 13.36 -20.34
N ARG A 289 12.17 12.61 -19.43
CA ARG A 289 13.53 12.05 -19.61
C ARG A 289 13.49 10.54 -19.51
N SER A 290 13.93 9.87 -20.57
CA SER A 290 13.90 8.41 -20.70
C SER A 290 15.30 7.85 -20.97
N PHE A 291 15.44 6.53 -20.92
CA PHE A 291 16.65 5.88 -21.42
C PHE A 291 16.86 6.08 -22.93
N THR A 292 15.77 6.19 -23.70
CA THR A 292 15.84 6.38 -25.15
C THR A 292 16.50 7.69 -25.55
N SER A 293 16.39 8.76 -24.74
CA SER A 293 17.08 10.03 -25.01
C SER A 293 18.60 9.96 -24.85
N LEU A 294 19.13 8.91 -24.19
CA LEU A 294 20.57 8.62 -24.11
C LEU A 294 21.02 7.61 -25.18
N GLY A 295 20.15 7.31 -26.14
CA GLY A 295 20.41 6.36 -27.22
C GLY A 295 20.37 4.91 -26.79
N TYR A 296 19.60 4.57 -25.75
CA TYR A 296 19.25 3.19 -25.45
C TYR A 296 17.95 2.80 -26.16
N ASP A 297 18.02 1.95 -27.18
CA ASP A 297 16.82 1.44 -27.86
C ASP A 297 16.02 0.45 -27.00
N MET A 298 14.83 0.89 -26.55
CA MET A 298 13.92 0.15 -25.67
C MET A 298 12.62 -0.28 -26.36
N LYS A 299 12.48 -0.08 -27.68
CA LYS A 299 11.21 -0.32 -28.39
C LYS A 299 10.77 -1.77 -28.27
N GLY A 300 9.59 -2.00 -27.70
CA GLY A 300 9.00 -3.34 -27.53
C GLY A 300 9.72 -4.24 -26.52
N LYS A 301 10.69 -3.72 -25.76
CA LYS A 301 11.57 -4.48 -24.85
C LYS A 301 11.37 -4.12 -23.37
N SER A 302 10.17 -3.65 -23.03
CA SER A 302 9.78 -3.31 -21.65
C SER A 302 8.82 -4.35 -21.06
N ASN A 303 9.19 -4.91 -19.91
CA ASN A 303 8.36 -5.82 -19.14
C ASN A 303 7.94 -5.16 -17.82
N SER A 304 6.72 -5.42 -17.37
CA SER A 304 6.16 -4.83 -16.16
C SER A 304 5.83 -5.90 -15.13
N LEU A 305 6.28 -5.74 -13.89
CA LEU A 305 5.96 -6.59 -12.76
C LEU A 305 5.05 -5.84 -11.78
N SER A 306 3.74 -6.08 -11.87
CA SER A 306 2.71 -5.40 -11.06
C SER A 306 2.39 -6.10 -9.74
N LYS A 307 2.69 -7.40 -9.63
CA LYS A 307 2.45 -8.20 -8.42
C LYS A 307 3.58 -8.02 -7.42
N ASN A 308 3.24 -7.58 -6.21
CA ASN A 308 4.15 -7.58 -5.06
C ASN A 308 4.08 -8.96 -4.38
N TYR A 309 5.20 -9.47 -3.86
CA TYR A 309 5.30 -10.77 -3.17
C TYR A 309 5.94 -10.66 -1.79
N ARG A 310 6.44 -9.47 -1.46
CA ARG A 310 7.26 -9.21 -0.29
C ARG A 310 6.40 -8.67 0.86
N THR A 311 5.70 -7.59 0.57
CA THR A 311 4.96 -6.78 1.55
C THR A 311 3.51 -7.24 1.61
N THR A 312 2.91 -7.22 2.79
CA THR A 312 1.50 -7.59 2.95
C THR A 312 0.59 -6.61 2.20
N THR A 313 -0.58 -7.10 1.77
CA THR A 313 -1.58 -6.30 1.05
C THR A 313 -1.96 -5.04 1.84
N GLN A 314 -2.09 -5.16 3.16
CA GLN A 314 -2.45 -4.08 4.07
C GLN A 314 -1.38 -2.96 4.13
N ILE A 315 -0.10 -3.32 4.22
CA ILE A 315 1.00 -2.34 4.19
C ILE A 315 1.09 -1.70 2.80
N ALA A 316 0.94 -2.48 1.72
CA ALA A 316 0.96 -1.98 0.36
C ALA A 316 -0.18 -0.98 0.10
N GLN A 317 -1.39 -1.25 0.59
CA GLN A 317 -2.54 -0.34 0.51
C GLN A 317 -2.27 0.99 1.22
N ALA A 318 -1.75 0.93 2.46
CA ALA A 318 -1.39 2.12 3.21
C ALA A 318 -0.32 2.96 2.50
N ALA A 319 0.76 2.32 2.05
CA ALA A 319 1.85 2.98 1.33
C ALA A 319 1.39 3.56 -0.02
N PHE A 320 0.53 2.86 -0.74
CA PHE A 320 -0.04 3.34 -2.00
C PHE A 320 -0.96 4.55 -1.79
N SER A 321 -1.76 4.56 -0.71
CA SER A 321 -2.62 5.71 -0.39
C SER A 321 -1.82 7.02 -0.20
N LEU A 322 -0.62 6.91 0.40
CA LEU A 322 0.31 8.03 0.53
C LEU A 322 0.79 8.55 -0.84
N ILE A 323 1.15 7.64 -1.75
CA ILE A 323 1.65 7.99 -3.09
C ILE A 323 0.55 8.49 -4.02
N ASN A 324 -0.69 8.05 -3.83
CA ASN A 324 -1.81 8.41 -4.71
C ASN A 324 -2.12 9.93 -4.68
N SER A 325 -1.57 10.67 -3.72
CA SER A 325 -1.62 12.13 -3.66
C SER A 325 -0.53 12.83 -4.51
N ASP A 326 0.39 12.09 -5.13
CA ASP A 326 1.44 12.63 -6.02
C ASP A 326 1.02 12.50 -7.50
N GLU A 327 0.35 13.53 -8.02
CA GLU A 327 -0.15 13.55 -9.39
C GLU A 327 0.95 13.38 -10.44
N ASP A 328 2.13 13.96 -10.21
CA ASP A 328 3.24 13.92 -11.16
C ASP A 328 3.82 12.50 -11.30
N LEU A 329 3.88 11.75 -10.19
CA LEU A 329 4.29 10.35 -10.23
C LEU A 329 3.24 9.46 -10.91
N ILE A 330 1.95 9.67 -10.63
CA ILE A 330 0.87 8.85 -11.19
C ILE A 330 0.76 9.01 -12.70
N GLN A 331 1.07 10.19 -13.22
CA GLN A 331 1.12 10.50 -14.65
C GLN A 331 2.39 9.97 -15.35
N ASP A 332 3.36 9.41 -14.62
CA ASP A 332 4.59 8.89 -15.23
C ASP A 332 4.35 7.55 -15.96
N ASN A 333 4.73 7.47 -17.23
CA ASN A 333 4.59 6.27 -18.06
C ASN A 333 5.36 5.04 -17.52
N ASN A 334 6.39 5.26 -16.71
CA ASN A 334 7.18 4.20 -16.07
C ASN A 334 6.62 3.78 -14.72
N PHE A 335 5.63 4.49 -14.18
CA PHE A 335 4.93 4.08 -12.97
C PHE A 335 4.08 2.83 -13.23
N VAL A 336 4.14 1.89 -12.29
CA VAL A 336 3.34 0.66 -12.34
C VAL A 336 2.39 0.71 -11.16
N LYS A 337 1.08 0.62 -11.40
CA LYS A 337 0.10 0.51 -10.33
C LYS A 337 0.20 -0.89 -9.68
N PRO A 338 0.22 -0.98 -8.34
CA PRO A 338 0.25 -2.27 -7.67
C PRO A 338 -1.03 -3.06 -7.94
N ASN A 339 -0.90 -4.31 -8.35
CA ASN A 339 -2.00 -5.28 -8.24
C ASN A 339 -1.97 -5.88 -6.84
N LEU A 340 -3.12 -5.87 -6.17
CA LEU A 340 -3.27 -6.41 -4.81
C LEU A 340 -2.98 -7.93 -4.80
N ILE A 341 -2.40 -8.42 -3.69
CA ILE A 341 -1.76 -9.74 -3.54
C ILE A 341 -2.63 -10.64 -2.66
N ASP A 342 -2.33 -11.95 -2.68
CA ASP A 342 -2.77 -12.95 -1.70
C ASP A 342 -2.08 -12.84 -0.32
N LYS A 343 -0.88 -12.24 -0.20
CA LYS A 343 -0.14 -12.17 1.09
C LYS A 343 -0.85 -11.20 2.06
N GLN A 344 -1.71 -11.75 2.90
CA GLN A 344 -2.41 -11.02 3.94
C GLN A 344 -1.55 -10.85 5.20
N GLY A 345 -1.80 -9.78 5.94
CA GLY A 345 -1.24 -9.53 7.26
C GLY A 345 -1.99 -8.41 7.98
N GLU A 346 -1.31 -7.74 8.90
CA GLU A 346 -1.91 -6.67 9.69
C GLU A 346 -1.77 -5.30 9.01
N TYR A 347 -2.74 -4.42 9.25
CA TYR A 347 -2.64 -3.01 8.89
C TYR A 347 -1.56 -2.30 9.73
N PRO A 348 -0.82 -1.34 9.14
CA PRO A 348 0.16 -0.57 9.88
C PRO A 348 -0.43 0.13 11.11
N VAL A 349 0.33 0.13 12.20
CA VAL A 349 -0.07 0.78 13.45
C VAL A 349 0.52 2.19 13.49
N TYR A 350 -0.30 3.18 13.77
CA TYR A 350 0.13 4.57 13.95
C TYR A 350 -0.14 5.06 15.37
N ARG A 351 0.85 5.68 16.02
CA ARG A 351 0.69 6.35 17.32
C ARG A 351 1.44 7.68 17.40
N ASN A 352 0.83 8.66 18.07
CA ASN A 352 1.45 9.95 18.35
C ASN A 352 1.79 10.11 19.84
N PHE A 353 2.95 10.69 20.14
CA PHE A 353 3.44 10.90 21.50
C PHE A 353 3.64 12.39 21.78
N LYS A 354 3.61 12.80 23.05
CA LYS A 354 3.80 14.23 23.39
C LYS A 354 5.25 14.67 23.17
N ASN A 355 6.20 13.76 23.40
CA ASN A 355 7.63 14.01 23.28
C ASN A 355 8.38 12.74 22.83
N SER A 356 9.64 12.94 22.41
CA SER A 356 10.51 11.87 21.92
C SER A 356 10.86 10.81 22.96
N ASN A 357 10.80 11.13 24.26
CA ASN A 357 11.13 10.18 25.33
C ASN A 357 10.01 9.16 25.54
N GLU A 358 8.75 9.61 25.50
CA GLU A 358 7.56 8.74 25.50
C GLU A 358 7.56 7.83 24.28
N GLU A 359 7.85 8.38 23.10
CA GLU A 359 7.98 7.61 21.86
C GLU A 359 9.05 6.51 21.98
N ALA A 360 10.25 6.87 22.44
CA ALA A 360 11.35 5.93 22.63
C ALA A 360 11.00 4.83 23.64
N SER A 361 10.34 5.19 24.74
CA SER A 361 9.92 4.22 25.77
C SER A 361 8.83 3.28 25.26
N TYR A 362 7.90 3.78 24.44
CA TYR A 362 6.92 2.96 23.75
C TYR A 362 7.60 1.96 22.80
N ILE A 363 8.57 2.40 22.00
CA ILE A 363 9.30 1.52 21.07
C ILE A 363 10.03 0.39 21.83
N SER A 364 10.73 0.72 22.92
CA SER A 364 11.38 -0.28 23.80
C SER A 364 10.37 -1.31 24.35
N ASN A 365 9.20 -0.84 24.81
CA ASN A 365 8.13 -1.70 25.31
C ASN A 365 7.50 -2.56 24.19
N LEU A 366 7.29 -1.99 23.00
CA LEU A 366 6.74 -2.69 21.85
C LEU A 366 7.65 -3.85 21.43
N ILE A 367 8.97 -3.62 21.39
CA ILE A 367 9.94 -4.66 21.04
C ILE A 367 9.89 -5.79 22.08
N THR A 368 10.02 -5.46 23.37
CA THR A 368 10.13 -6.45 24.45
C THR A 368 8.83 -7.23 24.70
N LYS A 369 7.68 -6.57 24.74
CA LYS A 369 6.40 -7.20 25.11
C LYS A 369 5.66 -7.84 23.94
N ASN A 370 5.80 -7.29 22.74
CA ASN A 370 4.96 -7.68 21.60
C ASN A 370 5.78 -8.37 20.50
N LEU A 371 6.90 -7.78 20.07
CA LEU A 371 7.64 -8.29 18.90
C LEU A 371 8.53 -9.49 19.22
N MET A 372 9.19 -9.52 20.38
CA MET A 372 10.06 -10.63 20.78
C MET A 372 9.33 -11.97 20.98
N LYS A 373 7.98 -11.98 20.99
CA LYS A 373 7.18 -13.21 21.02
C LYS A 373 7.21 -13.99 19.70
N GLY A 374 7.51 -13.34 18.57
CA GLY A 374 7.47 -13.95 17.24
C GLY A 374 8.59 -13.53 16.29
N TYR A 375 9.43 -12.56 16.67
CA TYR A 375 10.49 -12.01 15.83
C TYR A 375 11.83 -11.98 16.56
N SER A 376 12.90 -12.34 15.85
CA SER A 376 14.27 -12.15 16.33
C SER A 376 14.68 -10.68 16.22
N LEU A 377 15.67 -10.23 16.99
CA LEU A 377 16.10 -8.82 16.96
C LEU A 377 16.66 -8.41 15.60
N LYS A 378 17.31 -9.34 14.88
CA LYS A 378 17.78 -9.11 13.51
C LYS A 378 16.67 -8.85 12.49
N ASP A 379 15.44 -9.31 12.79
CA ASP A 379 14.27 -9.13 11.91
C ASP A 379 13.65 -7.73 12.04
N ILE A 380 14.10 -6.94 13.02
CA ILE A 380 13.54 -5.63 13.38
C ILE A 380 14.49 -4.51 12.96
N VAL A 381 13.95 -3.54 12.23
CA VAL A 381 14.65 -2.29 11.88
C VAL A 381 13.89 -1.07 12.39
N ILE A 382 14.63 -0.10 12.89
CA ILE A 382 14.13 1.23 13.24
C ILE A 382 14.68 2.24 12.24
N ILE A 383 13.78 3.01 11.65
CA ILE A 383 14.08 3.97 10.59
C ILE A 383 13.70 5.37 11.05
N SER A 384 14.58 6.34 10.85
CA SER A 384 14.24 7.75 11.03
C SER A 384 14.79 8.63 9.90
N ARG A 385 14.28 9.86 9.81
CA ARG A 385 14.73 10.83 8.80
C ARG A 385 16.11 11.40 9.12
N ARG A 386 16.44 11.60 10.41
CA ARG A 386 17.70 12.22 10.87
C ARG A 386 18.44 11.30 11.85
N LYS A 387 19.77 11.23 11.71
CA LYS A 387 20.64 10.45 12.61
C LYS A 387 20.50 10.81 14.09
N ILE A 388 20.21 12.08 14.41
CA ILE A 388 20.01 12.53 15.79
C ILE A 388 18.85 11.79 16.48
N GLN A 389 17.78 11.48 15.74
CA GLN A 389 16.63 10.72 16.26
C GLN A 389 17.05 9.28 16.57
N LEU A 390 17.86 8.66 15.71
CA LEU A 390 18.39 7.30 15.96
C LEU A 390 19.25 7.24 17.22
N LYS A 391 20.05 8.27 17.49
CA LYS A 391 20.87 8.33 18.71
C LYS A 391 20.00 8.34 19.97
N GLY A 392 18.94 9.16 19.99
CA GLY A 392 18.00 9.20 21.12
C GLY A 392 17.29 7.86 21.34
N ILE A 393 16.85 7.19 20.27
CA ILE A 393 16.25 5.85 20.36
C ILE A 393 17.27 4.83 20.86
N LYS A 394 18.50 4.85 20.33
CA LYS A 394 19.59 3.94 20.73
C LYS A 394 19.82 4.00 22.24
N GLU A 395 19.97 5.20 22.80
CA GLU A 395 20.19 5.39 24.24
C GLU A 395 19.05 4.80 25.09
N ASN A 396 17.80 4.86 24.60
CA ASN A 396 16.66 4.27 25.31
C ASN A 396 16.63 2.74 25.21
N LEU A 397 16.94 2.18 24.03
CA LEU A 397 17.04 0.73 23.84
C LEU A 397 18.15 0.12 24.71
N GLU A 398 19.31 0.77 24.78
CA GLU A 398 20.43 0.34 25.64
C GLU A 398 20.05 0.35 27.12
N LYS A 399 19.27 1.35 27.59
CA LYS A 399 18.74 1.38 28.97
C LYS A 399 17.82 0.20 29.28
N HIS A 400 17.14 -0.35 28.28
CA HIS A 400 16.27 -1.53 28.43
C HIS A 400 16.99 -2.85 28.07
N ASN A 401 18.32 -2.84 27.96
CA ASN A 401 19.16 -4.00 27.61
C ASN A 401 18.79 -4.63 26.26
N ILE A 402 18.38 -3.83 25.28
CA ILE A 402 18.06 -4.30 23.92
C ILE A 402 19.29 -4.07 23.01
N PRO A 403 19.96 -5.15 22.52
CA PRO A 403 21.07 -5.02 21.59
C PRO A 403 20.68 -4.26 20.32
N CYS A 404 21.42 -3.20 20.00
CA CYS A 404 21.12 -2.38 18.83
C CYS A 404 22.38 -1.80 18.17
N SER A 405 22.32 -1.60 16.86
CA SER A 405 23.45 -1.08 16.06
C SER A 405 22.98 0.01 15.10
N ILE A 406 23.62 1.18 15.14
CA ILE A 406 23.40 2.25 14.15
C ILE A 406 24.22 1.94 12.91
N PHE A 407 23.55 1.82 11.79
CA PHE A 407 24.18 1.64 10.50
C PHE A 407 24.51 2.99 9.87
N ASP A 408 25.80 3.19 9.66
CA ASP A 408 26.37 4.31 8.92
C ASP A 408 27.10 3.79 7.68
N LYS A 409 27.24 4.64 6.65
CA LYS A 409 27.90 4.31 5.36
C LYS A 409 29.31 3.70 5.49
N ASN A 410 29.95 3.84 6.65
CA ASN A 410 31.32 3.37 6.92
C ASN A 410 31.38 2.04 7.68
N ASN A 411 30.30 1.62 8.33
CA ASN A 411 30.27 0.36 9.09
C ASN A 411 29.67 -0.75 8.22
N GLU A 412 30.24 -1.95 8.29
CA GLU A 412 29.72 -3.07 7.53
C GLU A 412 28.35 -3.50 8.07
N PHE A 413 27.37 -3.69 7.16
CA PHE A 413 26.08 -4.24 7.52
C PHE A 413 26.24 -5.75 7.74
N ASP A 414 26.18 -6.19 8.98
CA ASP A 414 26.15 -7.60 9.33
C ASP A 414 24.69 -8.04 9.56
N PHE A 415 24.17 -8.82 8.60
CA PHE A 415 22.83 -9.41 8.62
C PHE A 415 22.71 -10.57 9.62
N SER A 416 23.83 -11.14 10.07
CA SER A 416 23.83 -12.29 10.98
C SER A 416 23.72 -11.91 12.44
N ASN A 417 24.13 -10.68 12.79
CA ASN A 417 24.23 -10.24 14.17
C ASN A 417 22.84 -9.94 14.79
N GLU A 418 22.50 -10.64 15.88
CA GLU A 418 21.23 -10.58 16.64
C GLU A 418 21.06 -9.25 17.40
N SER A 419 20.76 -8.19 16.65
CA SER A 419 20.56 -6.84 17.17
C SER A 419 19.58 -6.06 16.30
N VAL A 420 18.84 -5.15 16.94
CA VAL A 420 17.95 -4.21 16.25
C VAL A 420 18.78 -3.26 15.41
N LYS A 421 18.45 -3.13 14.12
CA LYS A 421 19.19 -2.27 13.19
C LYS A 421 18.58 -0.88 13.16
N LEU A 422 19.39 0.15 13.35
CA LEU A 422 18.97 1.55 13.29
C LEU A 422 19.53 2.18 12.03
N VAL A 423 18.66 2.60 11.11
CA VAL A 423 19.04 3.09 9.78
C VAL A 423 18.34 4.43 9.49
N THR A 424 18.97 5.26 8.66
CA THR A 424 18.25 6.41 8.10
C THR A 424 17.33 5.96 6.96
N MET A 425 16.27 6.71 6.69
CA MET A 425 15.37 6.44 5.55
C MET A 425 16.09 6.34 4.19
N HIS A 426 17.20 7.05 4.00
CA HIS A 426 17.99 6.94 2.77
C HIS A 426 18.83 5.65 2.73
N SER A 427 19.27 5.18 3.90
CA SER A 427 20.14 4.00 4.02
C SER A 427 19.38 2.68 3.90
N ILE A 428 18.06 2.66 4.14
CA ILE A 428 17.27 1.43 4.00
C ILE A 428 16.99 1.04 2.55
N LYS A 429 17.25 1.94 1.58
CA LYS A 429 16.99 1.64 0.18
C LYS A 429 17.82 0.43 -0.28
N GLY A 430 17.12 -0.58 -0.78
CA GLY A 430 17.68 -1.88 -1.18
C GLY A 430 17.68 -2.96 -0.09
N LEU A 431 17.23 -2.64 1.14
CA LEU A 431 17.14 -3.59 2.25
C LEU A 431 15.69 -3.97 2.56
N GLU A 432 15.46 -4.99 3.39
CA GLU A 432 14.13 -5.52 3.73
C GLU A 432 14.16 -6.15 5.13
N PHE A 433 13.06 -6.02 5.87
CA PHE A 433 12.94 -6.53 7.24
C PHE A 433 11.51 -7.03 7.50
N LYS A 434 11.35 -8.03 8.37
CA LYS A 434 10.01 -8.50 8.76
C LYS A 434 9.23 -7.41 9.47
N VAL A 435 9.90 -6.69 10.38
CA VAL A 435 9.31 -5.61 11.15
C VAL A 435 10.06 -4.31 10.89
N VAL A 436 9.32 -3.28 10.48
CA VAL A 436 9.82 -1.92 10.32
C VAL A 436 9.12 -0.98 11.29
N ILE A 437 9.90 -0.19 12.01
CA ILE A 437 9.43 0.89 12.88
C ILE A 437 9.94 2.22 12.33
N ILE A 438 9.04 3.06 11.81
CA ILE A 438 9.37 4.41 11.36
C ILE A 438 9.08 5.39 12.49
N THR A 439 10.12 6.08 12.98
CA THR A 439 10.04 6.94 14.17
C THR A 439 10.27 8.42 13.86
N GLY A 440 9.66 9.28 14.68
CA GLY A 440 9.85 10.72 14.70
C GLY A 440 9.30 11.40 13.46
N LEU A 441 8.16 10.94 12.95
CA LEU A 441 7.44 11.56 11.82
C LEU A 441 6.64 12.77 12.27
N ASN A 442 7.33 13.85 12.58
CA ASN A 442 6.71 15.10 13.01
C ASN A 442 6.90 16.23 11.97
N SER A 443 6.11 17.29 12.10
CA SER A 443 6.09 18.43 11.15
C SER A 443 7.41 19.20 11.06
N LYS A 444 8.30 19.08 12.06
CA LYS A 444 9.64 19.72 12.06
C LYS A 444 10.69 18.86 11.36
N VAL A 445 10.42 17.57 11.21
CA VAL A 445 11.35 16.58 10.67
C VAL A 445 10.99 16.22 9.22
N MET A 446 9.70 16.09 8.92
CA MET A 446 9.22 15.62 7.63
C MET A 446 7.90 16.31 7.22
N PRO A 447 7.83 16.94 6.04
CA PRO A 447 8.92 17.15 5.08
C PRO A 447 10.02 18.06 5.65
N LEU A 448 11.27 17.77 5.32
CA LEU A 448 12.40 18.61 5.72
C LEU A 448 12.48 19.86 4.83
N CYS A 449 12.02 21.02 5.32
CA CYS A 449 12.19 22.31 4.66
C CYS A 449 13.50 22.98 5.09
N PRO A 450 14.49 23.14 4.20
CA PRO A 450 15.79 23.72 4.56
C PRO A 450 15.72 25.21 4.94
N VAL A 451 14.73 25.98 4.47
CA VAL A 451 14.59 27.42 4.76
C VAL A 451 13.10 27.84 4.82
N LYS A 452 12.75 28.75 5.75
CA LYS A 452 11.38 29.29 5.98
C LYS A 452 10.79 30.13 4.82
N ASN A 453 11.56 30.45 3.78
CA ASN A 453 11.16 31.39 2.72
C ASN A 453 11.04 30.73 1.33
N GLU A 454 10.89 29.41 1.28
CA GLU A 454 10.90 28.63 0.03
C GLU A 454 9.53 27.96 -0.19
N GLU A 455 8.44 28.75 -0.22
CA GLU A 455 7.08 28.24 -0.47
C GLU A 455 6.94 27.60 -1.88
N GLU A 456 7.81 27.96 -2.82
CA GLU A 456 7.69 27.61 -4.25
C GLU A 456 8.31 26.25 -4.63
N ASP A 457 9.26 25.71 -3.86
CA ASP A 457 9.84 24.37 -4.05
C ASP A 457 9.12 23.29 -3.21
N MET A 458 8.10 23.68 -2.45
CA MET A 458 7.44 22.81 -1.47
C MET A 458 6.87 21.55 -2.12
N ASP A 459 6.24 21.64 -3.28
CA ASP A 459 5.60 20.50 -3.94
C ASP A 459 6.62 19.44 -4.39
N MET A 460 7.77 19.86 -4.93
CA MET A 460 8.83 18.93 -5.35
C MET A 460 9.54 18.32 -4.15
N LEU A 461 9.87 19.13 -3.15
CA LEU A 461 10.46 18.67 -1.89
C LEU A 461 9.51 17.69 -1.18
N GLU A 462 8.23 18.01 -1.21
CA GLU A 462 7.16 17.18 -0.68
C GLU A 462 7.02 15.87 -1.45
N SER A 463 6.97 15.88 -2.77
CA SER A 463 6.97 14.66 -3.60
C SER A 463 8.18 13.79 -3.26
N ARG A 464 9.38 14.38 -3.14
CA ARG A 464 10.60 13.63 -2.78
C ARG A 464 10.53 13.03 -1.38
N GLU A 465 10.10 13.80 -0.39
CA GLU A 465 9.97 13.30 0.98
C GLU A 465 8.82 12.28 1.08
N ARG A 466 7.73 12.43 0.33
CA ARG A 466 6.64 11.44 0.20
C ARG A 466 7.15 10.12 -0.35
N LYS A 467 7.94 10.14 -1.43
CA LYS A 467 8.62 8.95 -1.98
C LYS A 467 9.59 8.34 -0.97
N LEU A 468 10.30 9.15 -0.19
CA LEU A 468 11.19 8.66 0.87
C LEU A 468 10.42 7.91 1.97
N LEU A 469 9.27 8.42 2.40
CA LEU A 469 8.39 7.74 3.36
C LEU A 469 7.81 6.46 2.75
N TYR A 470 7.33 6.50 1.51
CA TYR A 470 6.87 5.31 0.79
C TYR A 470 7.94 4.22 0.70
N VAL A 471 9.17 4.61 0.37
CA VAL A 471 10.31 3.69 0.39
C VAL A 471 10.49 3.11 1.78
N GLY A 472 10.43 3.90 2.86
CA GLY A 472 10.50 3.37 4.23
C GLY A 472 9.39 2.35 4.56
N MET A 473 8.14 2.65 4.20
CA MET A 473 6.98 1.79 4.47
C MET A 473 7.07 0.45 3.73
N THR A 474 7.48 0.47 2.47
CA THR A 474 7.55 -0.74 1.60
C THR A 474 8.77 -1.64 1.86
N ARG A 475 9.55 -1.35 2.90
CA ARG A 475 10.66 -2.20 3.38
C ARG A 475 10.20 -3.24 4.39
N ALA A 476 8.98 -3.07 4.92
CA ALA A 476 8.34 -4.03 5.80
C ALA A 476 7.78 -5.20 4.98
N THR A 477 8.10 -6.42 5.40
CA THR A 477 7.54 -7.63 4.78
C THR A 477 6.34 -8.19 5.54
N GLU A 478 6.22 -7.91 6.85
CA GLU A 478 5.13 -8.42 7.71
C GLU A 478 4.45 -7.35 8.57
N LYS A 479 5.20 -6.57 9.35
CA LYS A 479 4.63 -5.54 10.25
C LYS A 479 5.26 -4.17 10.04
N LEU A 480 4.42 -3.13 10.09
CA LEU A 480 4.84 -1.73 9.99
C LEU A 480 4.26 -0.93 11.16
N PHE A 481 5.14 -0.29 11.90
CA PHE A 481 4.79 0.66 12.95
C PHE A 481 5.26 2.05 12.55
N ILE A 482 4.41 3.05 12.77
CA ILE A 482 4.68 4.43 12.43
C ILE A 482 4.43 5.29 13.68
N THR A 483 5.43 6.06 14.10
CA THR A 483 5.32 6.90 15.28
C THR A 483 5.70 8.35 15.00
N SER A 484 5.01 9.25 15.71
CA SER A 484 5.25 10.70 15.69
C SER A 484 5.43 11.19 17.11
N ASP A 485 6.23 12.23 17.29
CA ASP A 485 6.31 13.01 18.52
C ASP A 485 5.87 14.47 18.30
N GLY A 486 5.13 15.04 19.24
CA GLY A 486 4.59 16.39 19.15
C GLY A 486 3.52 16.53 18.06
N THR A 487 3.78 17.39 17.07
CA THR A 487 2.86 17.63 15.95
C THR A 487 3.16 16.65 14.81
N PRO A 488 2.23 15.76 14.42
CA PRO A 488 2.45 14.81 13.34
C PRO A 488 2.84 15.46 12.02
N SER A 489 3.62 14.74 11.21
CA SER A 489 3.87 15.10 9.81
C SER A 489 2.55 15.17 9.03
N LYS A 490 2.46 16.08 8.06
CA LYS A 490 1.30 16.17 7.18
C LYS A 490 1.05 14.88 6.38
N PHE A 491 2.10 14.13 6.06
CA PHE A 491 2.00 12.85 5.34
C PHE A 491 1.20 11.79 6.09
N ILE A 492 1.07 11.93 7.41
CA ILE A 492 0.21 11.06 8.20
C ILE A 492 -1.28 11.28 7.85
N LYS A 493 -1.67 12.50 7.42
CA LYS A 493 -3.03 12.78 6.93
C LYS A 493 -3.24 12.30 5.49
N ASP A 494 -2.18 12.26 4.70
CA ASP A 494 -2.21 11.76 3.30
C ASP A 494 -2.40 10.23 3.24
N ILE A 495 -2.00 9.50 4.29
CA ILE A 495 -2.32 8.07 4.41
C ILE A 495 -3.79 7.93 4.81
N ASP A 496 -4.56 7.21 3.99
CA ASP A 496 -5.98 6.96 4.27
C ASP A 496 -6.13 6.27 5.63
N TYR A 497 -6.92 6.88 6.52
CA TYR A 497 -7.10 6.44 7.90
C TYR A 497 -7.60 4.99 8.01
N LYS A 498 -8.34 4.51 7.00
CA LYS A 498 -8.87 3.13 6.99
C LYS A 498 -7.77 2.08 6.89
N TYR A 499 -6.57 2.45 6.44
CA TYR A 499 -5.41 1.57 6.34
C TYR A 499 -4.47 1.69 7.54
N LEU A 500 -4.83 2.47 8.57
CA LEU A 500 -4.06 2.57 9.80
C LEU A 500 -4.87 2.03 10.98
N ARG A 501 -4.18 1.44 11.97
CA ARG A 501 -4.75 1.00 13.25
C ARG A 501 -4.12 1.73 14.42
N ILE A 502 -4.86 1.84 15.52
CA ILE A 502 -4.37 2.46 16.77
C ILE A 502 -3.51 1.51 17.59
N LYS A 503 -3.82 0.20 17.50
CA LYS A 503 -3.16 -0.89 18.21
C LYS A 503 -3.07 -2.11 17.29
N SER A 504 -2.05 -2.95 17.47
CA SER A 504 -1.97 -4.27 16.82
C SER A 504 -3.18 -5.12 17.22
N ASN A 505 -3.60 -6.03 16.33
CA ASN A 505 -4.73 -6.95 16.53
C ASN A 505 -6.10 -6.31 16.83
N CYS A 506 -6.22 -4.99 16.73
CA CYS A 506 -7.47 -4.27 16.88
C CYS A 506 -8.00 -3.84 15.51
N ASN A 507 -9.28 -4.07 15.24
CA ASN A 507 -9.88 -3.69 13.96
C ASN A 507 -10.24 -2.20 13.87
N MET A 508 -10.34 -1.48 15.00
CA MET A 508 -10.60 -0.04 15.01
C MET A 508 -9.56 0.72 14.18
N LYS A 509 -10.07 1.44 13.18
CA LYS A 509 -9.26 2.28 12.30
C LYS A 509 -8.74 3.49 13.07
N ARG A 510 -7.67 4.10 12.59
CA ARG A 510 -7.20 5.37 13.14
C ARG A 510 -8.32 6.42 13.09
N ILE A 511 -8.36 7.29 14.10
CA ILE A 511 -9.26 8.44 14.09
C ILE A 511 -9.16 9.24 12.78
N SER A 512 -10.31 9.72 12.32
CA SER A 512 -10.40 10.70 11.25
C SER A 512 -11.43 11.76 11.63
N SER A 513 -11.33 12.94 11.02
CA SER A 513 -12.41 13.92 11.10
C SER A 513 -13.69 13.35 10.49
N ILE A 514 -14.82 13.62 11.14
CA ILE A 514 -16.16 13.32 10.66
C ILE A 514 -16.85 14.67 10.42
N SER A 515 -17.60 14.81 9.32
CA SER A 515 -18.37 16.02 9.08
C SER A 515 -19.47 16.16 10.13
N LEU A 516 -19.79 17.39 10.52
CA LEU A 516 -20.91 17.64 11.44
C LEU A 516 -22.25 17.16 10.86
N GLU A 517 -22.35 17.04 9.53
CA GLU A 517 -23.49 16.48 8.83
C GLU A 517 -23.68 14.98 9.11
N ASP A 518 -22.58 14.25 9.36
CA ASP A 518 -22.58 12.81 9.57
C ASP A 518 -22.62 12.40 11.06
N TYR A 519 -22.72 13.38 11.98
CA TYR A 519 -22.80 13.09 13.42
C TYR A 519 -24.10 12.33 13.72
N LEU A 520 -23.97 11.27 14.52
CA LEU A 520 -25.08 10.51 15.06
C LEU A 520 -25.60 11.18 16.34
N PHE A 521 -26.91 11.06 16.61
CA PHE A 521 -27.56 11.56 17.83
C PHE A 521 -27.43 13.08 18.07
N LYS A 522 -27.43 13.90 17.02
CA LYS A 522 -27.23 15.37 17.12
C LYS A 522 -28.17 16.08 18.08
N GLU A 523 -29.39 15.58 18.23
CA GLU A 523 -30.42 16.16 19.11
C GLU A 523 -30.14 15.90 20.60
N GLU A 524 -29.32 14.90 20.91
CA GLU A 524 -28.98 14.48 22.28
C GLU A 524 -27.61 15.02 22.74
N ILE A 525 -26.86 15.69 21.85
CA ILE A 525 -25.52 16.21 22.15
C ILE A 525 -25.61 17.64 22.71
N SER A 526 -25.01 17.85 23.89
CA SER A 526 -24.93 19.17 24.54
C SER A 526 -23.97 20.16 23.84
N ASP A 527 -22.77 19.70 23.48
CA ASP A 527 -21.76 20.48 22.74
C ASP A 527 -21.13 19.66 21.59
N ILE A 528 -21.67 19.89 20.39
CA ILE A 528 -21.25 19.27 19.13
C ILE A 528 -19.81 19.64 18.74
N TYR A 529 -19.28 20.77 19.24
CA TYR A 529 -17.93 21.25 18.91
C TYR A 529 -16.86 20.77 19.88
N SER A 530 -17.25 20.09 20.96
CA SER A 530 -16.31 19.63 21.98
C SER A 530 -15.28 18.65 21.39
N ARG A 531 -14.06 18.66 21.94
CA ARG A 531 -12.98 17.77 21.48
C ARG A 531 -13.26 16.31 21.79
N GLU A 532 -14.01 16.06 22.87
CA GLU A 532 -14.40 14.74 23.32
C GLU A 532 -15.51 14.16 22.43
N GLU A 533 -16.47 14.98 22.00
CA GLU A 533 -17.52 14.56 21.09
C GLU A 533 -16.95 14.06 19.76
N LYS A 534 -15.87 14.66 19.27
CA LYS A 534 -15.17 14.15 18.07
C LYS A 534 -14.66 12.72 18.24
N ILE A 535 -14.23 12.35 19.45
CA ILE A 535 -13.79 10.98 19.77
C ILE A 535 -15.01 10.07 19.88
N ARG A 536 -16.07 10.52 20.57
CA ARG A 536 -17.33 9.80 20.71
C ARG A 536 -17.93 9.41 19.36
N GLN A 537 -18.05 10.38 18.44
CA GLN A 537 -18.56 10.17 17.09
C GLN A 537 -17.68 9.24 16.26
N TRP A 538 -16.36 9.32 16.44
CA TRP A 538 -15.44 8.37 15.82
C TRP A 538 -15.68 6.94 16.31
N VAL A 539 -15.84 6.73 17.62
CA VAL A 539 -16.13 5.41 18.19
C VAL A 539 -17.47 4.87 17.68
N LEU A 540 -18.54 5.68 17.69
CA LEU A 540 -19.85 5.28 17.18
C LEU A 540 -19.78 4.83 15.71
N ARG A 541 -19.02 5.55 14.88
CA ARG A 541 -18.77 5.16 13.49
C ARG A 541 -18.02 3.84 13.39
N GLU A 542 -16.99 3.61 14.21
CA GLU A 542 -16.27 2.32 14.18
C GLU A 542 -17.18 1.15 14.63
N LEU A 543 -18.00 1.34 15.66
CA LEU A 543 -18.98 0.33 16.09
C LEU A 543 -19.93 -0.06 14.94
N ARG A 544 -20.43 0.94 14.20
CA ARG A 544 -21.31 0.73 13.05
C ARG A 544 -20.58 0.14 11.83
N ASP A 545 -19.53 0.80 11.36
CA ASP A 545 -18.91 0.51 10.05
C ASP A 545 -17.87 -0.63 10.12
N THR A 546 -17.20 -0.80 11.27
CA THR A 546 -16.13 -1.79 11.44
C THR A 546 -16.63 -3.05 12.14
N TYR A 547 -17.49 -2.90 13.15
CA TYR A 547 -18.03 -4.03 13.92
C TYR A 547 -19.47 -4.42 13.55
N GLY A 548 -20.18 -3.59 12.77
CA GLY A 548 -21.49 -3.94 12.23
C GLY A 548 -22.66 -3.73 13.18
N TYR A 549 -22.48 -3.08 14.33
CA TYR A 549 -23.57 -2.86 15.28
C TYR A 549 -24.57 -1.84 14.72
N PRO A 550 -25.88 -2.17 14.66
CA PRO A 550 -26.92 -1.23 14.29
C PRO A 550 -27.02 -0.03 15.24
N THR A 551 -27.35 1.15 14.71
CA THR A 551 -27.38 2.40 15.49
C THR A 551 -28.47 2.43 16.56
N ASN A 552 -29.55 1.67 16.41
CA ASN A 552 -30.62 1.53 17.41
C ASN A 552 -30.18 0.77 18.67
N LEU A 553 -29.01 0.11 18.64
CA LEU A 553 -28.39 -0.52 19.80
C LEU A 553 -27.49 0.44 20.60
N PHE A 554 -27.21 1.64 20.07
CA PHE A 554 -26.36 2.60 20.76
C PHE A 554 -27.19 3.46 21.72
N THR A 555 -26.68 3.61 22.94
CA THR A 555 -27.21 4.52 23.94
C THR A 555 -26.11 5.48 24.35
N ILE A 556 -26.36 6.79 24.25
CA ILE A 556 -25.43 7.84 24.72
C ILE A 556 -25.77 8.19 26.17
N GLU A 557 -24.76 8.52 26.97
CA GLU A 557 -24.92 8.83 28.40
C GLU A 557 -25.70 7.73 29.14
N GLN A 558 -25.22 6.49 29.01
CA GLN A 558 -25.84 5.32 29.64
C GLN A 558 -25.76 5.44 31.17
N LYS A 559 -26.92 5.41 31.83
CA LYS A 559 -27.02 5.41 33.29
C LYS A 559 -26.42 4.14 33.88
N VAL A 560 -25.54 4.31 34.87
CA VAL A 560 -24.91 3.25 35.67
C VAL A 560 -25.09 3.57 37.15
N ASN A 561 -25.73 2.64 37.88
CA ASN A 561 -25.98 2.79 39.31
C ASN A 561 -24.79 2.22 40.10
N ILE A 562 -24.13 3.05 40.91
CA ILE A 562 -23.03 2.65 41.79
C ILE A 562 -23.45 2.94 43.23
N GLY A 563 -24.02 1.94 43.89
CA GLY A 563 -24.64 2.13 45.20
C GLY A 563 -25.81 3.13 45.11
N SER A 564 -25.68 4.27 45.79
CA SER A 564 -26.67 5.36 45.78
C SER A 564 -26.40 6.45 44.74
N GLN A 565 -25.26 6.41 44.05
CA GLN A 565 -24.90 7.41 43.04
C GLN A 565 -25.26 6.92 41.64
N ILE A 566 -25.85 7.81 40.83
CA ILE A 566 -26.07 7.60 39.40
C ILE A 566 -24.91 8.27 38.67
N LYS A 567 -24.20 7.50 37.85
CA LYS A 567 -23.18 7.99 36.92
C LYS A 567 -23.57 7.64 35.49
N PHE A 568 -22.85 8.21 34.54
CA PHE A 568 -23.14 8.07 33.12
C PHE A 568 -21.88 7.57 32.42
N ALA A 569 -22.01 6.48 31.66
CA ALA A 569 -20.99 6.04 30.71
C ALA A 569 -21.25 6.73 29.36
N ASP A 570 -20.20 7.13 28.66
CA ASP A 570 -20.34 7.94 27.43
C ASP A 570 -21.16 7.23 26.34
N ILE A 571 -20.87 5.95 26.09
CA ILE A 571 -21.59 5.12 25.12
C ILE A 571 -21.84 3.75 25.73
N ALA A 572 -23.02 3.20 25.49
CA ALA A 572 -23.31 1.79 25.64
C ALA A 572 -23.77 1.18 24.30
N VAL A 573 -23.34 -0.05 24.05
CA VAL A 573 -23.95 -0.91 23.03
C VAL A 573 -24.83 -1.91 23.77
N ASP A 574 -26.13 -1.75 23.64
CA ASP A 574 -27.11 -2.63 24.24
C ASP A 574 -27.41 -3.80 23.32
N ILE A 575 -27.54 -4.99 23.87
CA ILE A 575 -28.02 -6.17 23.13
C ILE A 575 -29.19 -6.79 23.87
N TYR A 576 -29.90 -7.65 23.18
CA TYR A 576 -30.93 -8.49 23.76
C TYR A 576 -30.33 -9.85 24.10
N ARG A 577 -30.54 -10.30 25.34
CA ARG A 577 -30.30 -11.67 25.77
C ARG A 577 -31.56 -12.17 26.45
N ASN A 578 -32.14 -13.26 25.95
CA ASN A 578 -33.42 -13.79 26.43
C ASN A 578 -34.50 -12.69 26.48
N ASN A 579 -34.63 -11.90 25.42
CA ASN A 579 -35.53 -10.74 25.30
C ASN A 579 -35.36 -9.62 26.35
N THR A 580 -34.30 -9.65 27.16
CA THR A 580 -33.95 -8.55 28.05
C THR A 580 -32.87 -7.69 27.40
N LYS A 581 -33.17 -6.40 27.17
CA LYS A 581 -32.19 -5.42 26.68
C LYS A 581 -31.25 -5.04 27.82
N GLY A 582 -29.95 -5.04 27.58
CA GLY A 582 -28.96 -4.55 28.53
C GLY A 582 -27.61 -4.22 27.88
N PRO A 583 -26.79 -3.39 28.54
CA PRO A 583 -25.50 -2.99 28.02
C PRO A 583 -24.57 -4.18 27.94
N TYR A 584 -24.06 -4.43 26.73
CA TYR A 584 -23.09 -5.46 26.41
C TYR A 584 -21.66 -4.90 26.37
N ILE A 585 -21.52 -3.70 25.81
CA ILE A 585 -20.28 -2.95 25.74
C ILE A 585 -20.50 -1.60 26.42
N LEU A 586 -19.65 -1.26 27.37
CA LEU A 586 -19.57 0.09 27.93
C LEU A 586 -18.31 0.77 27.40
N ILE A 587 -18.42 2.05 27.09
CA ILE A 587 -17.31 2.81 26.52
C ILE A 587 -17.21 4.14 27.24
N GLU A 588 -15.97 4.49 27.58
CA GLU A 588 -15.61 5.78 28.14
C GLU A 588 -14.61 6.47 27.20
N VAL A 589 -14.94 7.69 26.79
CA VAL A 589 -14.09 8.51 25.93
C VAL A 589 -13.45 9.65 26.72
N LYS A 590 -12.33 10.14 26.21
CA LYS A 590 -11.69 11.36 26.69
C LYS A 590 -11.26 12.22 25.50
N SER A 591 -11.04 13.50 25.76
CA SER A 591 -10.47 14.42 24.78
C SER A 591 -9.13 13.91 24.20
N TRP A 592 -8.88 14.20 22.93
CA TRP A 592 -7.70 13.72 22.21
C TRP A 592 -6.36 13.85 22.98
N GLY A 593 -5.73 12.72 23.27
CA GLY A 593 -4.38 12.66 23.86
C GLY A 593 -4.28 13.10 25.33
N SER A 594 -5.41 13.21 26.04
CA SER A 594 -5.39 13.48 27.49
C SER A 594 -4.92 12.27 28.30
N GLY A 595 -4.92 11.07 27.72
CA GLY A 595 -4.67 9.81 28.40
C GLY A 595 -5.96 9.16 28.91
N ILE A 596 -5.88 7.85 29.15
CA ILE A 596 -7.05 7.00 29.42
C ILE A 596 -7.10 6.43 30.85
N LYS A 597 -6.18 6.82 31.75
CA LYS A 597 -6.09 6.22 33.10
C LYS A 597 -7.37 6.40 33.91
N ASP A 598 -7.90 7.62 33.92
CA ASP A 598 -9.13 7.94 34.64
C ASP A 598 -10.34 7.26 34.00
N ALA A 599 -10.40 7.27 32.66
CA ALA A 599 -11.43 6.58 31.89
C ALA A 599 -11.47 5.08 32.17
N LEU A 600 -10.29 4.43 32.19
CA LEU A 600 -10.16 3.00 32.48
C LEU A 600 -10.56 2.68 33.93
N SER A 601 -10.24 3.56 34.88
CA SER A 601 -10.64 3.40 36.29
C SER A 601 -12.17 3.50 36.45
N GLN A 602 -12.79 4.49 35.79
CA GLN A 602 -14.25 4.66 35.77
C GLN A 602 -14.94 3.47 35.12
N LEU A 603 -14.47 3.06 33.95
CA LEU A 603 -15.00 1.94 33.19
C LEU A 603 -14.97 0.63 33.97
N LYS A 604 -13.88 0.33 34.69
CA LYS A 604 -13.78 -0.85 35.57
C LYS A 604 -14.85 -0.83 36.68
N SER A 605 -15.12 0.35 37.25
CA SER A 605 -16.18 0.54 38.24
C SER A 605 -17.57 0.33 37.62
N TYR A 606 -17.79 0.84 36.41
CA TYR A 606 -19.07 0.69 35.71
C TYR A 606 -19.37 -0.76 35.34
N MET A 607 -18.38 -1.49 34.82
CA MET A 607 -18.52 -2.92 34.49
C MET A 607 -18.81 -3.76 35.74
N ALA A 608 -18.15 -3.48 36.86
CA ALA A 608 -18.39 -4.19 38.12
C ALA A 608 -19.84 -4.03 38.65
N ASN A 609 -20.50 -2.91 38.33
CA ASN A 609 -21.88 -2.63 38.74
C ASN A 609 -22.92 -2.95 37.63
N THR A 610 -22.49 -3.48 36.49
CA THR A 610 -23.36 -3.74 35.33
C THR A 610 -23.19 -5.19 34.87
N PRO A 611 -23.92 -6.16 35.44
CA PRO A 611 -23.68 -7.60 35.22
C PRO A 611 -23.81 -8.08 33.77
N SER A 612 -24.58 -7.38 32.94
CA SER A 612 -24.78 -7.70 31.52
C SER A 612 -23.54 -7.39 30.68
N THR A 613 -22.72 -6.41 31.09
CA THR A 613 -21.57 -5.93 30.32
C THR A 613 -20.50 -7.00 30.20
N GLN A 614 -20.07 -7.29 28.98
CA GLN A 614 -18.99 -8.25 28.70
C GLN A 614 -17.69 -7.57 28.29
N TYR A 615 -17.78 -6.37 27.71
CA TYR A 615 -16.62 -5.65 27.23
C TYR A 615 -16.65 -4.19 27.68
N GLY A 616 -15.46 -3.65 27.93
CA GLY A 616 -15.25 -2.24 28.20
C GLY A 616 -14.24 -1.66 27.22
N ILE A 617 -14.47 -0.45 26.73
CA ILE A 617 -13.51 0.29 25.91
C ILE A 617 -13.20 1.65 26.54
N ALA A 618 -11.93 1.92 26.80
CA ALA A 618 -11.45 3.23 27.21
C ALA A 618 -10.55 3.82 26.12
N THR A 619 -10.88 4.99 25.58
CA THR A 619 -10.09 5.60 24.50
C THR A 619 -10.08 7.12 24.53
N ASP A 620 -8.95 7.71 24.15
CA ASP A 620 -8.82 9.14 23.84
C ASP A 620 -8.56 9.38 22.34
N GLY A 621 -8.79 8.36 21.50
CA GLY A 621 -8.49 8.33 20.08
C GLY A 621 -7.02 8.11 19.71
N ASN A 622 -6.07 8.38 20.62
CA ASN A 622 -4.64 8.11 20.40
C ASN A 622 -4.20 6.82 21.10
N GLU A 623 -4.83 6.52 22.23
CA GLU A 623 -4.71 5.27 22.98
C GLU A 623 -6.07 4.60 23.08
N ILE A 624 -6.06 3.26 23.10
CA ILE A 624 -7.24 2.44 23.32
C ILE A 624 -6.85 1.25 24.18
N VAL A 625 -7.68 0.96 25.19
CA VAL A 625 -7.62 -0.25 25.99
C VAL A 625 -9.01 -0.87 25.97
N ILE A 626 -9.04 -2.17 25.68
CA ILE A 626 -10.26 -2.98 25.66
C ILE A 626 -10.10 -4.01 26.78
N ILE A 627 -11.11 -4.14 27.62
CA ILE A 627 -11.12 -5.09 28.72
C ILE A 627 -12.32 -6.03 28.62
N ASN A 628 -12.16 -7.28 29.04
CA ASN A 628 -13.24 -8.26 29.18
C ASN A 628 -13.96 -8.09 30.53
N LYS A 629 -14.95 -8.96 30.79
CA LYS A 629 -15.73 -8.99 32.03
C LYS A 629 -14.85 -9.23 33.26
N GLU A 630 -13.77 -9.98 33.11
CA GLU A 630 -12.76 -10.27 34.14
C GLU A 630 -11.79 -9.09 34.37
N LEU A 631 -11.97 -7.98 33.64
CA LEU A 631 -11.14 -6.76 33.68
C LEU A 631 -9.71 -6.95 33.15
N GLU A 632 -9.50 -8.00 32.36
CA GLU A 632 -8.24 -8.31 31.67
C GLU A 632 -8.21 -7.60 30.31
N GLU A 633 -7.03 -7.10 29.92
CA GLU A 633 -6.87 -6.44 28.63
C GLU A 633 -6.92 -7.46 27.48
N VAL A 634 -7.82 -7.21 26.53
CA VAL A 634 -7.97 -7.99 25.30
C VAL A 634 -7.59 -7.15 24.08
N ASP A 635 -7.39 -7.82 22.94
CA ASP A 635 -6.96 -7.17 21.71
C ASP A 635 -8.11 -6.45 20.97
N ASP A 636 -9.32 -7.04 21.00
CA ASP A 636 -10.48 -6.51 20.26
C ASP A 636 -11.83 -6.93 20.87
N ILE A 637 -12.91 -6.28 20.40
CA ILE A 637 -14.31 -6.64 20.71
C ILE A 637 -14.91 -7.56 19.61
N PRO A 638 -15.96 -8.34 19.93
CA PRO A 638 -16.67 -9.14 18.93
C PRO A 638 -17.46 -8.26 17.95
N LYS A 639 -17.61 -8.76 16.72
CA LYS A 639 -18.53 -8.18 15.73
C LYS A 639 -19.99 -8.45 16.11
N PHE A 640 -20.87 -7.62 15.58
CA PHE A 640 -22.31 -7.82 15.69
C PHE A 640 -22.73 -9.17 15.12
N ASP A 641 -23.68 -9.80 15.79
CA ASP A 641 -24.31 -11.06 15.41
C ASP A 641 -25.84 -10.90 15.56
N SER A 642 -26.62 -11.53 14.69
CA SER A 642 -28.08 -11.40 14.69
C SER A 642 -28.73 -11.92 15.98
N SER A 643 -28.07 -12.83 16.72
CA SER A 643 -28.51 -13.26 18.06
C SER A 643 -28.53 -12.15 19.11
N MET A 644 -27.94 -10.99 18.82
CA MET A 644 -27.93 -9.81 19.70
C MET A 644 -29.21 -8.97 19.59
N LEU A 645 -30.08 -9.26 18.62
CA LEU A 645 -31.38 -8.62 18.43
C LEU A 645 -32.48 -9.34 19.23
N PRO A 646 -33.63 -8.68 19.50
CA PRO A 646 -34.77 -9.35 20.14
C PRO A 646 -35.26 -10.53 19.29
N LEU A 647 -35.79 -11.56 19.96
CA LEU A 647 -36.46 -12.68 19.30
C LEU A 647 -37.72 -12.16 18.59
N GLU A 648 -37.70 -12.10 17.27
CA GLU A 648 -38.89 -11.84 16.45
C GLU A 648 -39.33 -13.17 15.82
N LEU A 649 -40.52 -13.65 16.20
CA LEU A 649 -41.16 -14.82 15.59
C LEU A 649 -41.94 -14.34 14.38
N GLU A 650 -41.50 -14.72 13.18
CA GLU A 650 -42.20 -14.44 11.93
C GLU A 650 -43.02 -15.67 11.52
N THR A 651 -44.31 -15.48 11.23
CA THR A 651 -45.13 -16.51 10.59
C THR A 651 -45.06 -16.31 9.09
N ILE A 652 -44.60 -17.33 8.38
CA ILE A 652 -44.29 -17.30 6.96
C ILE A 652 -45.14 -18.35 6.25
N GLU A 653 -45.62 -18.05 5.05
CA GLU A 653 -46.41 -18.97 4.23
C GLU A 653 -45.60 -19.45 3.02
N TYR A 654 -45.42 -20.77 2.88
CA TYR A 654 -44.83 -21.40 1.70
C TYR A 654 -45.91 -22.08 0.86
N ILE A 655 -46.08 -21.62 -0.37
CA ILE A 655 -46.99 -22.19 -1.36
C ILE A 655 -46.19 -23.11 -2.29
N ASP A 656 -46.50 -24.42 -2.28
CA ASP A 656 -45.90 -25.42 -3.15
C ASP A 656 -46.70 -25.48 -4.47
N PHE A 657 -46.09 -24.99 -5.57
CA PHE A 657 -46.73 -24.98 -6.89
C PHE A 657 -46.87 -26.36 -7.50
N LYS A 658 -46.03 -27.34 -7.10
CA LYS A 658 -46.04 -28.70 -7.66
C LYS A 658 -47.10 -29.57 -6.99
N ARG A 659 -47.30 -29.41 -5.69
CA ARG A 659 -48.29 -30.16 -4.91
C ARG A 659 -49.61 -29.42 -4.73
N ASN A 660 -49.66 -28.13 -5.09
CA ASN A 660 -50.80 -27.24 -4.91
C ASN A 660 -51.27 -27.19 -3.44
N THR A 661 -50.31 -27.08 -2.52
CA THR A 661 -50.51 -27.00 -1.07
C THR A 661 -49.87 -25.74 -0.51
N SER A 662 -50.41 -25.21 0.58
CA SER A 662 -49.80 -24.11 1.34
C SER A 662 -49.42 -24.61 2.73
N HIS A 663 -48.24 -24.20 3.19
CA HIS A 663 -47.68 -24.57 4.48
C HIS A 663 -47.30 -23.31 5.25
N LYS A 664 -47.87 -23.13 6.44
CA LYS A 664 -47.44 -22.06 7.35
C LYS A 664 -46.38 -22.60 8.30
N PHE A 665 -45.32 -21.84 8.48
CA PHE A 665 -44.29 -22.15 9.46
C PHE A 665 -43.84 -20.88 10.16
N ILE A 666 -43.48 -21.06 11.42
CA ILE A 666 -42.94 -20.01 12.27
C ILE A 666 -41.42 -20.15 12.24
N LYS A 667 -40.75 -19.03 11.98
CA LYS A 667 -39.30 -18.95 12.01
C LYS A 667 -38.88 -17.89 13.02
N ASP A 668 -37.86 -18.22 13.79
CA ASP A 668 -37.17 -17.28 14.66
C ASP A 668 -36.07 -16.57 13.84
N SER A 669 -36.11 -15.24 13.79
CA SER A 669 -35.12 -14.43 13.08
C SER A 669 -33.69 -14.58 13.67
N SER A 670 -33.57 -15.02 14.92
CA SER A 670 -32.31 -15.23 15.64
C SER A 670 -31.76 -16.66 15.55
N ALA A 671 -32.61 -17.67 15.26
CA ALA A 671 -32.23 -19.08 15.23
C ALA A 671 -32.08 -19.60 13.78
N ILE A 672 -30.85 -19.76 13.33
CA ILE A 672 -30.54 -20.20 11.97
C ILE A 672 -30.92 -21.67 11.78
N GLY A 673 -31.88 -21.92 10.88
CA GLY A 673 -32.30 -23.28 10.49
C GLY A 673 -33.29 -23.93 11.44
N GLU A 674 -33.82 -23.20 12.43
CA GLU A 674 -34.93 -23.69 13.25
C GLU A 674 -36.25 -23.19 12.67
N LEU A 675 -37.12 -24.15 12.30
CA LEU A 675 -38.47 -23.89 11.80
C LEU A 675 -39.45 -24.67 12.66
N TYR A 676 -40.62 -24.08 12.90
CA TYR A 676 -41.71 -24.70 13.64
C TYR A 676 -42.96 -24.73 12.75
N ILE A 677 -43.67 -25.86 12.72
CA ILE A 677 -44.95 -25.99 12.02
C ILE A 677 -46.03 -26.21 13.08
N GLU A 678 -47.16 -25.54 12.94
CA GLU A 678 -48.30 -25.76 13.83
C GLU A 678 -49.15 -26.94 13.32
N GLU A 679 -49.14 -28.06 14.04
CA GLU A 679 -50.00 -29.21 13.79
C GLU A 679 -50.88 -29.49 15.00
N ASN A 680 -52.21 -29.55 14.81
CA ASN A 680 -53.19 -29.83 15.86
C ASN A 680 -53.09 -28.91 17.10
N GLY A 681 -52.70 -27.65 16.92
CA GLY A 681 -52.56 -26.66 17.99
C GLY A 681 -51.29 -26.80 18.84
N CYS A 682 -50.28 -27.52 18.34
CA CYS A 682 -48.95 -27.63 18.94
C CYS A 682 -47.88 -27.22 17.91
N GLU A 683 -46.90 -26.43 18.34
CA GLU A 683 -45.73 -26.07 17.53
C GLU A 683 -44.71 -27.23 17.55
N ILE A 684 -44.48 -27.83 16.39
CA ILE A 684 -43.54 -28.94 16.21
C ILE A 684 -42.31 -28.43 15.47
N LYS A 685 -41.12 -28.65 16.04
CA LYS A 685 -39.85 -28.32 15.38
C LYS A 685 -39.62 -29.22 14.17
N VAL A 686 -39.20 -28.64 13.06
CA VAL A 686 -38.84 -29.38 11.85
C VAL A 686 -37.43 -29.95 11.98
N ASP A 687 -37.30 -31.28 11.99
CA ASP A 687 -36.01 -31.95 12.17
C ASP A 687 -35.08 -31.85 10.94
N ASN A 688 -35.64 -31.83 9.72
CA ASN A 688 -34.87 -31.90 8.47
C ASN A 688 -35.08 -30.68 7.58
N VAL A 689 -34.25 -29.66 7.77
CA VAL A 689 -34.23 -28.46 6.92
C VAL A 689 -33.05 -28.46 5.94
N ARG A 690 -33.26 -27.85 4.78
CA ARG A 690 -32.26 -27.67 3.73
C ARG A 690 -32.02 -26.19 3.46
N ALA A 691 -30.74 -25.81 3.41
CA ALA A 691 -30.34 -24.45 3.08
C ALA A 691 -30.36 -24.21 1.55
N VAL A 692 -31.10 -23.19 1.12
CA VAL A 692 -31.31 -22.77 -0.26
C VAL A 692 -30.72 -21.37 -0.46
N PRO A 693 -29.83 -21.14 -1.43
CA PRO A 693 -29.23 -19.83 -1.66
C PRO A 693 -30.24 -18.80 -2.19
N ILE A 694 -30.14 -17.55 -1.72
CA ILE A 694 -30.93 -16.40 -2.19
C ILE A 694 -30.05 -15.53 -3.09
N PHE A 695 -30.54 -15.20 -4.28
CA PHE A 695 -29.89 -14.32 -5.25
C PHE A 695 -30.69 -13.00 -5.45
N ASN A 696 -30.04 -11.99 -6.04
CA ASN A 696 -30.59 -10.63 -6.24
C ASN A 696 -31.92 -10.59 -7.02
N GLU A 697 -32.57 -9.43 -6.94
CA GLU A 697 -33.91 -9.11 -7.46
C GLU A 697 -34.16 -9.53 -8.93
N ILE A 698 -35.31 -10.15 -9.21
CA ILE A 698 -35.82 -10.37 -10.57
C ILE A 698 -37.01 -9.46 -10.83
N ALA A 699 -37.06 -8.90 -12.04
CA ALA A 699 -38.21 -8.12 -12.49
C ALA A 699 -39.40 -9.02 -12.86
N ALA A 700 -40.49 -8.91 -12.12
CA ALA A 700 -41.82 -9.20 -12.62
C ALA A 700 -42.33 -7.97 -13.41
N GLY A 701 -41.61 -7.59 -14.47
CA GLY A 701 -41.87 -6.41 -15.29
C GLY A 701 -40.82 -6.24 -16.39
N VAL A 702 -40.34 -5.01 -16.63
CA VAL A 702 -39.23 -4.74 -17.58
C VAL A 702 -37.94 -5.46 -17.12
N PRO A 703 -37.24 -6.20 -18.00
CA PRO A 703 -36.05 -6.97 -17.60
C PRO A 703 -34.96 -6.11 -16.93
N ILE A 704 -34.34 -6.60 -15.85
CA ILE A 704 -33.25 -5.93 -15.10
C ILE A 704 -31.92 -6.73 -15.21
N LEU A 705 -30.79 -6.01 -15.29
CA LEU A 705 -29.41 -6.53 -15.33
C LEU A 705 -29.08 -7.43 -14.13
N ILE A 706 -28.50 -8.61 -14.40
CA ILE A 706 -28.12 -9.61 -13.40
C ILE A 706 -26.93 -9.12 -12.53
N ASN A 707 -27.03 -9.29 -11.21
CA ASN A 707 -25.91 -9.23 -10.28
C ASN A 707 -25.76 -10.59 -9.57
N ASP A 708 -24.65 -11.29 -9.78
CA ASP A 708 -24.36 -12.63 -9.23
C ASP A 708 -24.04 -12.67 -7.72
N SER A 709 -24.33 -11.60 -6.98
CA SER A 709 -24.04 -11.52 -5.54
C SER A 709 -25.09 -12.28 -4.73
N MET A 710 -24.70 -13.42 -4.15
CA MET A 710 -25.50 -14.17 -3.17
C MET A 710 -25.78 -13.30 -1.93
N GLN A 711 -27.06 -13.08 -1.60
CA GLN A 711 -27.47 -12.25 -0.46
C GLN A 711 -27.50 -13.04 0.85
N GLY A 712 -27.74 -14.35 0.79
CA GLY A 712 -27.87 -15.19 1.98
C GLY A 712 -28.35 -16.60 1.68
N LYS A 713 -28.80 -17.32 2.71
CA LYS A 713 -29.44 -18.63 2.60
C LYS A 713 -30.79 -18.60 3.32
N TYR A 714 -31.78 -19.21 2.70
CA TYR A 714 -33.08 -19.51 3.30
C TYR A 714 -33.13 -20.99 3.70
N TYR A 715 -33.80 -21.34 4.79
CA TYR A 715 -33.95 -22.73 5.21
C TYR A 715 -35.40 -23.16 4.99
N LEU A 716 -35.60 -24.27 4.26
CA LEU A 716 -36.92 -24.86 4.02
C LEU A 716 -36.91 -26.34 4.41
N PRO A 717 -38.04 -26.92 4.86
CA PRO A 717 -38.17 -28.35 5.09
C PRO A 717 -37.78 -29.14 3.84
N THR A 718 -36.93 -30.16 4.02
CA THR A 718 -36.38 -30.94 2.90
C THR A 718 -37.48 -31.63 2.10
N GLU A 719 -38.56 -32.02 2.78
CA GLU A 719 -39.73 -32.67 2.17
C GLU A 719 -40.46 -31.76 1.18
N TRP A 720 -40.53 -30.46 1.46
CA TRP A 720 -41.20 -29.48 0.59
C TRP A 720 -40.44 -29.30 -0.72
N LEU A 721 -39.11 -29.30 -0.66
CA LEU A 721 -38.24 -29.24 -1.83
C LEU A 721 -38.15 -30.56 -2.62
N GLY A 722 -38.68 -31.67 -2.08
CA GLY A 722 -38.65 -32.97 -2.73
C GLY A 722 -37.23 -33.40 -3.16
N ASN A 723 -37.11 -33.99 -4.35
CA ASN A 723 -35.84 -34.51 -4.88
C ASN A 723 -35.05 -33.48 -5.72
N PHE A 724 -35.45 -32.20 -5.76
CA PHE A 724 -34.81 -31.18 -6.59
C PHE A 724 -33.42 -30.83 -6.06
N LYS A 725 -32.35 -31.11 -6.82
CA LYS A 725 -30.97 -30.91 -6.34
C LYS A 725 -30.46 -29.47 -6.50
N ASP A 726 -30.90 -28.76 -7.52
CA ASP A 726 -30.36 -27.44 -7.88
C ASP A 726 -31.44 -26.37 -7.69
N VAL A 727 -31.71 -26.03 -6.43
CA VAL A 727 -32.76 -25.07 -6.04
C VAL A 727 -32.14 -23.75 -5.56
N TYR A 728 -32.74 -22.63 -5.93
CA TYR A 728 -32.37 -21.29 -5.49
C TYR A 728 -33.59 -20.38 -5.35
N ILE A 729 -33.44 -19.26 -4.65
CA ILE A 729 -34.53 -18.32 -4.35
C ILE A 729 -34.22 -16.95 -4.95
N LEU A 730 -35.27 -16.29 -5.45
CA LEU A 730 -35.21 -14.98 -6.08
C LEU A 730 -36.26 -14.07 -5.48
N LYS A 731 -35.89 -12.84 -5.15
CA LYS A 731 -36.82 -11.82 -4.65
C LYS A 731 -37.54 -11.14 -5.82
N ILE A 732 -38.86 -11.04 -5.76
CA ILE A 732 -39.70 -10.46 -6.79
C ILE A 732 -39.74 -8.94 -6.67
N LYS A 733 -39.65 -8.28 -7.83
CA LYS A 733 -39.80 -6.84 -7.99
C LYS A 733 -40.76 -6.52 -9.14
N GLY A 734 -41.87 -5.85 -8.86
CA GLY A 734 -42.94 -5.57 -9.81
C GLY A 734 -44.16 -6.49 -9.66
N ASP A 735 -45.20 -6.22 -10.44
CA ASP A 735 -46.54 -6.77 -10.28
C ASP A 735 -47.06 -7.53 -11.52
N SER A 736 -46.20 -7.82 -12.52
CA SER A 736 -46.65 -8.50 -13.75
C SER A 736 -47.15 -9.94 -13.56
N MET A 737 -47.04 -10.50 -12.35
CA MET A 737 -47.47 -11.87 -12.01
C MET A 737 -48.58 -11.88 -10.94
N ILE A 738 -49.21 -10.74 -10.67
CA ILE A 738 -50.18 -10.57 -9.58
C ILE A 738 -51.40 -11.50 -9.68
N ASN A 739 -51.86 -11.82 -10.89
CA ASN A 739 -52.99 -12.75 -11.10
C ASN A 739 -52.62 -14.21 -10.77
N LYS A 740 -51.33 -14.51 -10.57
CA LYS A 740 -50.85 -15.78 -10.00
C LYS A 740 -50.57 -15.70 -8.49
N ASN A 741 -51.04 -14.64 -7.83
CA ASN A 741 -50.80 -14.38 -6.41
C ASN A 741 -49.31 -14.24 -6.07
N ILE A 742 -48.51 -13.69 -6.99
CA ILE A 742 -47.10 -13.36 -6.78
C ILE A 742 -46.99 -11.84 -6.72
N ASP A 743 -46.72 -11.30 -5.54
CA ASP A 743 -46.69 -9.88 -5.25
C ASP A 743 -45.26 -9.30 -5.24
N ASP A 744 -45.15 -7.98 -5.33
CA ASP A 744 -43.87 -7.28 -5.14
C ASP A 744 -43.32 -7.53 -3.73
N GLY A 745 -42.07 -7.98 -3.62
CA GLY A 745 -41.42 -8.30 -2.36
C GLY A 745 -41.41 -9.79 -1.98
N ASP A 746 -42.24 -10.63 -2.62
CA ASP A 746 -42.28 -12.07 -2.39
C ASP A 746 -40.97 -12.77 -2.79
N TYR A 747 -40.74 -13.99 -2.30
CA TYR A 747 -39.61 -14.82 -2.71
C TYR A 747 -40.07 -16.05 -3.48
N VAL A 748 -39.60 -16.21 -4.71
CA VAL A 748 -39.92 -17.38 -5.56
C VAL A 748 -38.80 -18.41 -5.48
N VAL A 749 -39.17 -19.67 -5.24
CA VAL A 749 -38.28 -20.82 -5.20
C VAL A 749 -38.20 -21.44 -6.60
N ILE A 750 -37.01 -21.43 -7.20
CA ILE A 750 -36.75 -21.92 -8.55
C ILE A 750 -35.93 -23.22 -8.52
N ASN A 751 -36.37 -24.22 -9.28
CA ASN A 751 -35.55 -25.37 -9.64
C ASN A 751 -34.81 -25.09 -10.95
N LYS A 752 -33.48 -25.17 -10.93
CA LYS A 752 -32.63 -24.95 -12.10
C LYS A 752 -32.81 -26.09 -13.10
N GLN A 753 -33.41 -25.76 -14.24
CA GLN A 753 -33.62 -26.70 -15.34
C GLN A 753 -33.83 -25.92 -16.64
N ASN A 754 -33.48 -26.56 -17.76
CA ASN A 754 -33.61 -25.95 -19.09
C ASN A 754 -34.86 -26.43 -19.84
N SER A 755 -35.52 -27.48 -19.34
CA SER A 755 -36.77 -28.02 -19.90
C SER A 755 -37.97 -27.47 -19.14
N VAL A 756 -39.00 -27.04 -19.86
CA VAL A 756 -40.19 -26.38 -19.31
C VAL A 756 -41.43 -26.88 -20.01
N ASP A 757 -42.48 -27.14 -19.23
CA ASP A 757 -43.79 -27.50 -19.75
C ASP A 757 -44.67 -26.25 -19.99
N ILE A 758 -45.60 -26.35 -20.95
CA ILE A 758 -46.54 -25.27 -21.25
C ILE A 758 -47.40 -24.98 -20.02
N GLY A 759 -47.44 -23.71 -19.60
CA GLY A 759 -48.21 -23.22 -18.46
C GLY A 759 -47.41 -23.08 -17.16
N GLU A 760 -46.14 -23.48 -17.14
CA GLU A 760 -45.27 -23.30 -15.97
C GLU A 760 -44.78 -21.87 -15.82
N ILE A 761 -44.55 -21.45 -14.57
CA ILE A 761 -43.93 -20.16 -14.26
C ILE A 761 -42.41 -20.33 -14.32
N VAL A 762 -41.75 -19.49 -15.11
CA VAL A 762 -40.32 -19.62 -15.43
C VAL A 762 -39.55 -18.35 -15.19
N ALA A 763 -38.31 -18.52 -14.72
CA ALA A 763 -37.30 -17.47 -14.70
C ALA A 763 -36.49 -17.55 -16.02
N VAL A 764 -36.49 -16.47 -16.78
CA VAL A 764 -35.89 -16.41 -18.12
C VAL A 764 -34.93 -15.23 -18.20
N ASP A 765 -33.75 -15.47 -18.76
CA ASP A 765 -32.79 -14.45 -19.14
C ASP A 765 -33.00 -14.05 -20.61
N ILE A 766 -33.21 -12.77 -20.84
CA ILE A 766 -33.38 -12.14 -22.15
C ILE A 766 -32.30 -11.06 -22.27
N GLU A 767 -31.29 -11.32 -23.11
CA GLU A 767 -30.18 -10.39 -23.38
C GLU A 767 -29.45 -9.88 -22.11
N GLY A 768 -29.28 -10.73 -21.09
CA GLY A 768 -28.60 -10.39 -19.83
C GLY A 768 -29.51 -9.78 -18.76
N ASN A 769 -30.82 -9.77 -19.01
CA ASN A 769 -31.83 -9.30 -18.07
C ASN A 769 -32.82 -10.40 -17.70
N CYS A 770 -33.10 -10.56 -16.41
CA CYS A 770 -33.94 -11.65 -15.92
C CYS A 770 -35.38 -11.22 -15.65
N THR A 771 -36.36 -12.06 -16.04
CA THR A 771 -37.79 -11.87 -15.75
C THR A 771 -38.51 -13.17 -15.37
N LEU A 772 -39.60 -13.04 -14.60
CA LEU A 772 -40.52 -14.13 -14.27
C LEU A 772 -41.81 -14.03 -15.10
N LYS A 773 -42.18 -15.10 -15.81
CA LYS A 773 -43.36 -15.16 -16.70
C LYS A 773 -43.95 -16.58 -16.78
N THR A 774 -45.19 -16.71 -17.23
CA THR A 774 -45.79 -18.02 -17.58
C THR A 774 -45.35 -18.44 -18.99
N TYR A 775 -44.79 -19.63 -19.13
CA TYR A 775 -44.28 -20.17 -20.39
C TYR A 775 -45.42 -20.71 -21.28
N LYS A 776 -45.49 -20.25 -22.53
CA LYS A 776 -46.36 -20.81 -23.57
C LYS A 776 -45.59 -20.93 -24.89
N THR A 777 -46.12 -21.72 -25.81
CA THR A 777 -45.60 -21.82 -27.18
C THR A 777 -46.69 -21.47 -28.19
N MET A 778 -46.33 -20.73 -29.22
CA MET A 778 -47.25 -20.38 -30.31
C MET A 778 -46.51 -20.42 -31.65
N GLY A 779 -46.88 -21.36 -32.52
CA GLY A 779 -46.30 -21.47 -33.87
C GLY A 779 -44.79 -21.75 -33.90
N GLY A 780 -44.24 -22.46 -32.91
CA GLY A 780 -42.80 -22.75 -32.80
C GLY A 780 -41.98 -21.66 -32.11
N LYS A 781 -42.60 -20.55 -31.67
CA LYS A 781 -41.96 -19.48 -30.90
C LYS A 781 -42.28 -19.59 -29.41
N ILE A 782 -41.39 -19.06 -28.58
CA ILE A 782 -41.57 -18.94 -27.13
C ILE A 782 -42.41 -17.70 -26.84
N LEU A 783 -43.48 -17.88 -26.07
CA LEU A 783 -44.37 -16.80 -25.63
C LEU A 783 -44.34 -16.73 -24.11
N LEU A 784 -43.75 -15.67 -23.56
CA LEU A 784 -43.69 -15.39 -22.14
C LEU A 784 -44.85 -14.49 -21.76
N MET A 785 -45.84 -15.08 -21.08
CA MET A 785 -47.06 -14.40 -20.69
C MET A 785 -46.89 -13.73 -19.32
N PRO A 786 -47.14 -12.42 -19.18
CA PRO A 786 -47.44 -11.85 -17.88
C PRO A 786 -48.78 -12.38 -17.38
N GLU A 787 -48.95 -12.39 -16.07
CA GLU A 787 -50.19 -12.72 -15.38
C GLU A 787 -50.66 -11.43 -14.69
N ASN A 788 -50.79 -10.38 -15.48
CA ASN A 788 -51.33 -9.06 -15.15
C ASN A 788 -51.78 -8.41 -16.46
N ASP A 789 -53.02 -7.93 -16.51
CA ASP A 789 -53.66 -7.41 -17.73
C ASP A 789 -53.03 -6.10 -18.22
N ASP A 790 -52.26 -5.41 -17.39
CA ASP A 790 -51.55 -4.16 -17.73
C ASP A 790 -50.26 -4.39 -18.54
N TYR A 791 -49.86 -5.64 -18.77
CA TYR A 791 -48.60 -6.00 -19.44
C TYR A 791 -48.84 -6.83 -20.70
N GLU A 792 -48.11 -6.53 -21.77
CA GLU A 792 -48.17 -7.30 -23.03
C GLU A 792 -47.28 -8.56 -22.98
N PRO A 793 -47.69 -9.68 -23.62
CA PRO A 793 -46.85 -10.87 -23.78
C PRO A 793 -45.55 -10.61 -24.55
N ILE A 794 -44.46 -11.25 -24.12
CA ILE A 794 -43.16 -11.17 -24.80
C ILE A 794 -42.99 -12.39 -25.70
N MET A 795 -42.77 -12.17 -26.98
CA MET A 795 -42.59 -13.22 -27.99
C MET A 795 -41.14 -13.27 -28.46
N LEU A 796 -40.52 -14.44 -28.37
CA LEU A 796 -39.09 -14.64 -28.63
C LEU A 796 -38.85 -15.88 -29.49
N GLU A 797 -37.79 -15.84 -30.29
CA GLU A 797 -37.22 -17.04 -30.92
C GLU A 797 -36.43 -17.87 -29.89
N GLU A 798 -36.23 -19.17 -30.14
CA GLU A 798 -35.54 -20.08 -29.19
C GLU A 798 -34.11 -19.64 -28.83
N ASP A 799 -33.41 -18.93 -29.72
CA ASP A 799 -32.04 -18.45 -29.53
C ASP A 799 -31.95 -17.10 -28.80
N GLN A 800 -33.08 -16.43 -28.57
CA GLN A 800 -33.13 -15.08 -27.96
C GLN A 800 -33.30 -15.10 -26.44
N CYS A 801 -33.49 -16.27 -25.82
CA CYS A 801 -33.65 -16.38 -24.38
C CYS A 801 -33.02 -17.64 -23.80
N SER A 802 -32.58 -17.57 -22.55
CA SER A 802 -32.11 -18.71 -21.78
C SER A 802 -33.03 -18.96 -20.60
N ILE A 803 -33.58 -20.17 -20.53
CA ILE A 803 -34.36 -20.61 -19.37
C ILE A 803 -33.41 -20.86 -18.21
N LEU A 804 -33.61 -20.16 -17.10
CA LEU A 804 -32.81 -20.30 -15.89
C LEU A 804 -33.37 -21.38 -14.96
N GLY A 805 -34.70 -21.52 -14.93
CA GLY A 805 -35.39 -22.55 -14.16
C GLY A 805 -36.90 -22.36 -14.08
N VAL A 806 -37.56 -23.32 -13.42
CA VAL A 806 -39.01 -23.35 -13.21
C VAL A 806 -39.34 -23.07 -11.74
N ALA A 807 -40.37 -22.26 -11.50
CA ALA A 807 -40.86 -22.00 -10.16
C ALA A 807 -41.55 -23.24 -9.57
N ILE A 808 -41.06 -23.67 -8.41
CA ILE A 808 -41.59 -24.81 -7.66
C ILE A 808 -42.33 -24.38 -6.39
N GLY A 809 -42.14 -23.14 -5.93
CA GLY A 809 -42.91 -22.59 -4.83
C GLY A 809 -42.71 -21.09 -4.62
N LEU A 810 -43.47 -20.54 -3.68
CA LEU A 810 -43.50 -19.13 -3.32
C LEU A 810 -43.47 -19.00 -1.79
N ILE A 811 -42.67 -18.07 -1.27
CA ILE A 811 -42.59 -17.73 0.15
C ILE A 811 -43.16 -16.31 0.31
N LYS A 812 -44.19 -16.18 1.14
CA LYS A 812 -44.84 -14.92 1.51
C LYS A 812 -44.59 -14.58 2.98
#